data_AF-A0A9N9CL62-F1
#
_entry.id   AF-A0A9N9CL62-F1
#
_cell.length_a   1.000
_cell.length_b   1.000
_cell.length_c   1.000
_cell.angle_alpha   90.00
_cell.angle_beta   90.00
_cell.angle_gamma   90.00
#
_symmetry.space_group_name_H-M   'P 1'
#
loop_
_entity.id
_entity.type
_entity.pdbx_description
1 polymer ?
#
loop_
_entity_poly.entity_id
_entity_poly.type
_entity_poly.pdbx_seq_one_letter_code
_entity_poly.pdbx_strand_id
1 'polypeptide(L)'
;MDYSQPIDFNPTQFNPPQNHFNRGAPAPTEATPEKLEEKARKWQQMQSKRYGEKRKFGFVEHEKANMPPEHIRKIIKDHGDMSSKKYRHDKRIYLGALKYVPHAVLKLLENMPMPWEQVREVPVLYHITGAITFVNEIPWVIEPVYIAQWGTMWIMMRREKRDRRHFKRMRFPPFDDEEPPLDYGDNILDVAPLEAIQMELNEEEDAAVMDWFYDHKPLLDTKYVNGPTYRRWKLDLPIMSTLYRLAHQLLTDLTDKNYFYLFDLKSFFTAKALNMAIPGGPKFEPLYRDMDTADDDWNEFNDINKIIIRQPIRTEYKIAFPFLYNSLPRSVHVSWYHEPTVVYIRAEDPDLPAFYFDPIINPISSRTVQPVNITTSHEDEIFGDNDVDEFTLPDNVHSFLEDVPLSTNTTADGISLWWAPHPFNKRSGRTRRAEDVPLVKTWYLEHCPPGHPVKVRVSYQKLLKCYVLNALKHRPPKALNKKYLFRQLKATKFFQTTELDWVEAGLQVCRQGYNMLNLLIHRKNLNYLHLDMNFSLKPVKTLTTKERKKSRFGNAFHLCREILRLTKLIVDSHVQYRLGNVDAFQLADGLQYIFAHVGQLTGMYRYKYRLMRQIRMTKDLKHLIYYRFNTGVVGKGPGCGFWAPGWRVWLFFMRGIVPLLERWLGNLLARHFEGRHSKGIAKTVTKQRVESHYDLELRAAVMHDILDMMPEGIKANKSKTILQHLSEAWR
;
A
#
# COMPACT_ATOMS: atom_id res chain seq x y z
N MET A 1 17.85 -4.51 -54.26
CA MET A 1 18.19 -5.84 -54.80
C MET A 1 17.02 -6.74 -54.53
N ASP A 2 16.44 -7.19 -55.64
CA ASP A 2 15.29 -8.05 -55.79
C ASP A 2 15.35 -9.31 -54.94
N TYR A 3 14.18 -9.82 -54.54
CA TYR A 3 13.68 -11.10 -55.06
C TYR A 3 12.19 -11.23 -54.70
N SER A 4 11.36 -11.01 -55.71
CA SER A 4 9.96 -11.42 -55.79
C SER A 4 9.88 -12.91 -56.15
N GLN A 5 9.07 -13.71 -55.45
CA GLN A 5 8.22 -14.80 -55.98
C GLN A 5 7.23 -15.30 -54.91
N PRO A 6 6.06 -15.87 -55.31
CA PRO A 6 4.87 -15.98 -54.48
C PRO A 6 4.77 -17.31 -53.73
N ILE A 7 4.13 -17.30 -52.56
CA ILE A 7 3.84 -18.50 -51.78
C ILE A 7 2.46 -19.03 -52.18
N ASP A 8 2.47 -20.15 -52.90
CA ASP A 8 1.31 -20.98 -53.19
C ASP A 8 0.70 -21.53 -51.89
N PHE A 9 -0.57 -21.20 -51.64
CA PHE A 9 -1.38 -21.86 -50.62
C PHE A 9 -1.94 -23.16 -51.20
N ASN A 10 -1.47 -24.28 -50.67
CA ASN A 10 -1.96 -25.62 -50.99
C ASN A 10 -2.88 -26.09 -49.85
N PRO A 11 -4.22 -26.15 -50.01
CA PRO A 11 -5.11 -26.66 -48.98
C PRO A 11 -5.52 -28.10 -49.32
N THR A 12 -4.78 -29.09 -48.82
CA THR A 12 -5.22 -30.48 -48.82
C THR A 12 -5.05 -31.10 -47.43
N GLN A 13 -6.15 -31.11 -46.66
CA GLN A 13 -6.62 -32.26 -45.88
C GLN A 13 -7.95 -31.92 -45.20
N PHE A 14 -9.03 -32.06 -45.97
CA PHE A 14 -10.33 -32.45 -45.42
C PHE A 14 -10.86 -33.54 -46.33
N ASN A 15 -10.83 -34.78 -45.84
CA ASN A 15 -11.43 -35.93 -46.52
C ASN A 15 -12.95 -35.70 -46.64
N PRO A 16 -13.52 -35.67 -47.86
CA PRO A 16 -14.96 -35.74 -48.02
C PRO A 16 -15.44 -37.16 -47.74
N PRO A 17 -16.65 -37.35 -47.17
CA PRO A 17 -17.26 -38.67 -47.13
C PRO A 17 -17.52 -39.12 -48.57
N GLN A 18 -17.00 -40.31 -48.90
CA GLN A 18 -17.24 -41.00 -50.16
C GLN A 18 -18.75 -41.15 -50.38
N ASN A 19 -19.30 -40.39 -51.33
CA ASN A 19 -20.60 -40.68 -51.92
C ASN A 19 -20.38 -41.34 -53.28
N HIS A 20 -20.73 -42.62 -53.34
CA HIS A 20 -20.91 -43.36 -54.57
C HIS A 20 -21.90 -42.63 -55.49
N PHE A 21 -21.42 -42.16 -56.63
CA PHE A 21 -22.27 -41.93 -57.79
C PHE A 21 -22.53 -43.28 -58.46
N ASN A 22 -23.76 -43.78 -58.40
CA ASN A 22 -24.41 -44.22 -59.62
C ASN A 22 -25.94 -44.33 -59.52
N ARG A 23 -26.57 -43.93 -60.63
CA ARG A 23 -27.92 -44.23 -61.13
C ARG A 23 -29.11 -43.40 -60.65
N GLY A 24 -29.64 -42.65 -61.63
CA GLY A 24 -31.06 -42.35 -61.78
C GLY A 24 -31.52 -41.11 -61.03
N ALA A 25 -31.44 -39.94 -61.67
CA ALA A 25 -32.25 -38.80 -61.26
C ALA A 25 -33.73 -39.16 -61.45
N PRO A 26 -34.56 -39.19 -60.40
CA PRO A 26 -36.00 -39.11 -60.58
C PRO A 26 -36.34 -37.67 -60.98
N ALA A 27 -37.27 -37.52 -61.92
CA ALA A 27 -37.90 -36.25 -62.25
C ALA A 27 -38.37 -35.49 -60.99
N PRO A 28 -38.39 -34.14 -61.00
CA PRO A 28 -38.74 -33.36 -59.82
C PRO A 28 -40.19 -33.69 -59.44
N THR A 29 -40.36 -34.44 -58.36
CA THR A 29 -41.66 -34.59 -57.71
C THR A 29 -42.04 -33.20 -57.20
N GLU A 30 -43.17 -32.68 -57.65
CA GLU A 30 -43.74 -31.44 -57.11
C GLU A 30 -43.76 -31.55 -55.59
N ALA A 31 -42.98 -30.69 -54.94
CA ALA A 31 -42.90 -30.70 -53.50
C ALA A 31 -44.26 -30.28 -52.97
N THR A 32 -44.99 -31.23 -52.38
CA THR A 32 -46.24 -30.98 -51.65
C THR A 32 -46.03 -29.76 -50.73
N PRO A 33 -46.97 -28.79 -50.68
CA PRO A 33 -46.78 -27.52 -49.96
C PRO A 33 -46.35 -27.72 -48.50
N GLU A 34 -46.85 -28.79 -47.87
CA GLU A 34 -46.52 -29.20 -46.51
C GLU A 34 -45.03 -29.54 -46.30
N LYS A 35 -44.37 -30.20 -47.26
CA LYS A 35 -42.93 -30.52 -47.20
C LYS A 35 -42.05 -29.28 -47.40
N LEU A 36 -42.51 -28.32 -48.20
CA LEU A 36 -41.83 -27.03 -48.38
C LEU A 36 -41.95 -26.18 -47.12
N GLU A 37 -43.11 -26.15 -46.46
CA GLU A 37 -43.29 -25.48 -45.17
C GLU A 37 -42.44 -26.12 -44.07
N GLU A 38 -42.37 -27.45 -44.01
CA GLU A 38 -41.51 -28.14 -43.04
C GLU A 38 -40.02 -27.84 -43.28
N LYS A 39 -39.58 -27.81 -44.55
CA LYS A 39 -38.22 -27.43 -44.94
C LYS A 39 -37.93 -25.97 -44.60
N ALA A 40 -38.87 -25.05 -44.86
CA ALA A 40 -38.77 -23.63 -44.53
C ALA A 40 -38.68 -23.42 -43.01
N ARG A 41 -39.48 -24.15 -42.23
CA ARG A 41 -39.46 -24.12 -40.76
C ARG A 41 -38.14 -24.64 -40.20
N LYS A 42 -37.64 -25.77 -40.72
CA LYS A 42 -36.32 -26.32 -40.35
C LYS A 42 -35.18 -25.35 -40.72
N TRP A 43 -35.27 -24.71 -41.88
CA TRP A 43 -34.33 -23.68 -42.30
C TRP A 43 -34.36 -22.46 -41.37
N GLN A 44 -35.55 -21.94 -41.07
CA GLN A 44 -35.72 -20.80 -40.17
C GLN A 44 -35.21 -21.10 -38.77
N GLN A 45 -35.51 -22.28 -38.21
CA GLN A 45 -34.96 -22.72 -36.92
C GLN A 45 -33.44 -22.85 -36.96
N MET A 46 -32.88 -23.39 -38.05
CA MET A 46 -31.44 -23.52 -38.23
C MET A 46 -30.76 -22.15 -38.32
N GLN A 47 -31.31 -21.22 -39.11
CA GLN A 47 -30.77 -19.87 -39.30
C GLN A 47 -30.89 -19.03 -38.02
N SER A 48 -32.04 -19.09 -37.35
CA SER A 48 -32.26 -18.43 -36.06
C SER A 48 -31.26 -18.93 -34.99
N LYS A 49 -31.01 -20.25 -34.93
CA LYS A 49 -29.99 -20.81 -34.02
C LYS A 49 -28.56 -20.49 -34.44
N ARG A 50 -28.27 -20.47 -35.74
CA ARG A 50 -26.91 -20.25 -36.29
C ARG A 50 -26.47 -18.80 -36.15
N TYR A 51 -27.36 -17.85 -36.43
CA TYR A 51 -27.11 -16.41 -36.36
C TYR A 51 -27.71 -15.74 -35.11
N GLY A 52 -28.01 -16.53 -34.08
CA GLY A 52 -28.42 -16.02 -32.78
C GLY A 52 -27.32 -15.18 -32.13
N GLU A 53 -27.70 -14.21 -31.29
CA GLU A 53 -26.77 -13.21 -30.75
C GLU A 53 -25.58 -13.80 -29.99
N LYS A 54 -25.79 -14.94 -29.31
CA LYS A 54 -24.75 -15.66 -28.56
C LYS A 54 -23.65 -16.26 -29.44
N ARG A 55 -23.87 -16.35 -30.76
CA ARG A 55 -22.91 -16.90 -31.74
C ARG A 55 -22.20 -15.83 -32.57
N LYS A 56 -22.47 -14.54 -32.32
CA LYS A 56 -21.75 -13.43 -32.94
C LYS A 56 -20.25 -13.53 -32.59
N PHE A 57 -19.37 -13.32 -33.58
CA PHE A 57 -17.93 -13.27 -33.32
C PHE A 57 -17.62 -12.10 -32.37
N GLY A 58 -16.91 -12.37 -31.26
CA GLY A 58 -16.69 -11.40 -30.19
C GLY A 58 -17.80 -11.35 -29.13
N PHE A 59 -18.78 -12.26 -29.16
CA PHE A 59 -19.73 -12.42 -28.07
C PHE A 59 -19.00 -12.82 -26.79
N VAL A 60 -19.19 -12.04 -25.73
CA VAL A 60 -18.67 -12.32 -24.39
C VAL A 60 -19.80 -12.94 -23.59
N GLU A 61 -19.58 -14.17 -23.10
CA GLU A 61 -20.53 -14.82 -22.20
C GLU A 61 -20.79 -13.98 -20.95
N HIS A 62 -21.96 -14.19 -20.34
CA HIS A 62 -22.34 -13.47 -19.13
C HIS A 62 -21.29 -13.60 -18.02
N GLU A 63 -21.13 -12.53 -17.25
CA GLU A 63 -20.23 -12.53 -16.10
C GLU A 63 -20.63 -13.63 -15.11
N LYS A 64 -19.63 -14.29 -14.52
CA LYS A 64 -19.87 -15.26 -13.44
C LYS A 64 -20.61 -14.59 -12.29
N ALA A 65 -21.80 -15.11 -11.99
CA ALA A 65 -22.59 -14.73 -10.84
C ALA A 65 -21.91 -15.13 -9.53
N ASN A 66 -22.30 -14.46 -8.45
CA ASN A 66 -21.89 -14.85 -7.10
C ASN A 66 -22.56 -16.17 -6.71
N MET A 67 -21.76 -17.08 -6.15
CA MET A 67 -22.23 -18.31 -5.53
C MET A 67 -22.74 -18.02 -4.12
N PRO A 68 -23.60 -18.89 -3.54
CA PRO A 68 -23.99 -18.78 -2.15
C PRO A 68 -22.79 -18.95 -1.20
N PRO A 69 -22.71 -18.18 -0.09
CA PRO A 69 -21.59 -18.25 0.85
C PRO A 69 -21.48 -19.62 1.56
N GLU A 70 -22.58 -20.35 1.72
CA GLU A 70 -22.59 -21.69 2.31
C GLU A 70 -21.79 -22.70 1.48
N HIS A 71 -21.71 -22.49 0.17
CA HIS A 71 -21.01 -23.38 -0.74
C HIS A 71 -19.51 -23.48 -0.40
N ILE A 72 -18.83 -22.33 -0.24
CA ILE A 72 -17.42 -22.32 0.16
C ILE A 72 -17.23 -22.79 1.60
N ARG A 73 -18.13 -22.41 2.52
CA ARG A 73 -18.09 -22.80 3.93
C ARG A 73 -18.13 -24.33 4.08
N LYS A 74 -19.05 -24.98 3.36
CA LYS A 74 -19.17 -26.44 3.31
C LYS A 74 -17.93 -27.10 2.72
N ILE A 75 -17.38 -26.59 1.61
CA ILE A 75 -16.17 -27.14 0.99
C ILE A 75 -14.99 -27.11 1.99
N ILE A 76 -14.80 -25.99 2.70
CA ILE A 76 -13.69 -25.85 3.65
C ILE A 76 -13.88 -26.75 4.88
N LYS A 77 -15.12 -26.91 5.36
CA LYS A 77 -15.45 -27.82 6.47
C LYS A 77 -15.23 -29.28 6.06
N ASP A 78 -15.71 -29.67 4.88
CA ASP A 78 -15.58 -31.04 4.34
C ASP A 78 -14.11 -31.45 4.11
N HIS A 79 -13.27 -30.51 3.66
CA HIS A 79 -11.84 -30.77 3.44
C HIS A 79 -11.02 -30.82 4.74
N GLY A 80 -11.45 -30.11 5.78
CA GLY A 80 -10.85 -30.14 7.12
C GLY A 80 -9.35 -29.88 7.11
N ASP A 81 -8.58 -30.81 7.69
CA ASP A 81 -7.11 -30.80 7.78
C ASP A 81 -6.41 -31.57 6.64
N MET A 82 -7.18 -32.04 5.64
CA MET A 82 -6.71 -32.89 4.55
C MET A 82 -6.14 -34.25 5.02
N SER A 83 -6.52 -34.76 6.19
CA SER A 83 -6.15 -36.12 6.63
C SER A 83 -6.91 -37.22 5.86
N SER A 84 -8.17 -36.96 5.53
CA SER A 84 -9.06 -37.90 4.83
C SER A 84 -8.52 -38.39 3.48
N LYS A 85 -8.70 -39.68 3.21
CA LYS A 85 -8.31 -40.30 1.93
C LYS A 85 -9.18 -39.84 0.76
N LYS A 86 -10.42 -39.38 1.02
CA LYS A 86 -11.37 -38.91 0.00
C LYS A 86 -10.78 -37.78 -0.84
N TYR A 87 -10.11 -36.82 -0.19
CA TYR A 87 -9.54 -35.62 -0.82
C TYR A 87 -8.05 -35.76 -1.17
N ARG A 88 -7.58 -37.00 -1.42
CA ARG A 88 -6.17 -37.27 -1.76
C ARG A 88 -5.72 -36.53 -3.02
N HIS A 89 -6.60 -36.45 -4.04
CA HIS A 89 -6.31 -35.81 -5.31
C HIS A 89 -6.07 -34.29 -5.15
N ASP A 90 -6.76 -33.66 -4.21
CA ASP A 90 -6.71 -32.22 -3.98
C ASP A 90 -5.47 -31.78 -3.18
N LYS A 91 -4.79 -32.69 -2.46
CA LYS A 91 -3.55 -32.38 -1.71
C LYS A 91 -2.48 -31.71 -2.59
N ARG A 92 -2.39 -32.10 -3.87
CA ARG A 92 -1.45 -31.49 -4.83
C ARG A 92 -1.82 -30.03 -5.13
N ILE A 93 -3.12 -29.74 -5.25
CA ILE A 93 -3.65 -28.41 -5.55
C ILE A 93 -3.39 -27.48 -4.36
N TYR A 94 -3.67 -27.93 -3.13
CA TYR A 94 -3.35 -27.17 -1.91
C TYR A 94 -1.86 -26.80 -1.83
N LEU A 95 -0.96 -27.74 -2.08
CA LEU A 95 0.48 -27.46 -2.12
C LEU A 95 0.85 -26.47 -3.23
N GLY A 96 0.22 -26.55 -4.40
CA GLY A 96 0.42 -25.60 -5.50
C GLY A 96 -0.03 -24.17 -5.14
N ALA A 97 -1.14 -24.06 -4.41
CA ALA A 97 -1.70 -22.79 -3.97
C ALA A 97 -0.81 -22.05 -2.95
N LEU A 98 0.10 -22.76 -2.24
CA LEU A 98 1.06 -22.16 -1.30
C LEU A 98 1.87 -21.03 -1.93
N LYS A 99 2.14 -21.09 -3.24
CA LYS A 99 2.82 -20.02 -3.99
C LYS A 99 2.10 -18.67 -3.85
N TYR A 100 0.78 -18.66 -3.82
CA TYR A 100 -0.06 -17.45 -3.87
C TYR A 100 -0.55 -16.99 -2.48
N VAL A 101 -0.22 -17.72 -1.40
CA VAL A 101 -0.56 -17.33 -0.02
C VAL A 101 -0.10 -15.90 0.32
N PRO A 102 1.11 -15.43 -0.05
CA PRO A 102 1.50 -14.05 0.22
C PRO A 102 0.56 -13.01 -0.40
N HIS A 103 0.00 -13.30 -1.59
CA HIS A 103 -1.00 -12.43 -2.23
C HIS A 103 -2.34 -12.48 -1.50
N ALA A 104 -2.81 -13.66 -1.08
CA ALA A 104 -4.03 -13.79 -0.29
C ALA A 104 -3.93 -13.00 1.03
N VAL A 105 -2.80 -13.12 1.74
CA VAL A 105 -2.55 -12.36 2.96
C VAL A 105 -2.53 -10.86 2.71
N LEU A 106 -1.87 -10.38 1.65
CA LEU A 106 -1.87 -8.95 1.31
C LEU A 106 -3.30 -8.43 1.14
N LYS A 107 -4.11 -9.13 0.36
CA LYS A 107 -5.50 -8.75 0.06
C LYS A 107 -6.43 -8.83 1.26
N LEU A 108 -6.20 -9.79 2.15
CA LEU A 108 -6.92 -9.90 3.41
C LEU A 108 -6.58 -8.70 4.31
N LEU A 109 -5.29 -8.43 4.53
CA LEU A 109 -4.85 -7.36 5.43
C LEU A 109 -5.15 -5.96 4.92
N GLU A 110 -5.19 -5.73 3.60
CA GLU A 110 -5.55 -4.41 3.06
C GLU A 110 -7.05 -4.09 3.25
N ASN A 111 -7.91 -5.11 3.37
CA ASN A 111 -9.35 -4.93 3.58
C ASN A 111 -9.77 -5.15 5.04
N MET A 112 -8.86 -4.97 5.99
CA MET A 112 -9.17 -5.07 7.43
C MET A 112 -10.28 -4.07 7.84
N PRO A 113 -11.32 -4.50 8.59
CA PRO A 113 -12.39 -3.61 9.06
C PRO A 113 -11.82 -2.44 9.85
N MET A 114 -12.37 -1.24 9.60
CA MET A 114 -11.96 -0.04 10.33
C MET A 114 -12.63 -0.01 11.72
N PRO A 115 -12.11 0.74 12.71
CA PRO A 115 -12.59 0.65 14.09
C PRO A 115 -14.05 1.07 14.33
N TRP A 116 -14.63 1.81 13.38
CA TRP A 116 -16.03 2.24 13.39
C TRP A 116 -16.97 1.24 12.70
N GLU A 117 -16.44 0.16 12.12
CA GLU A 117 -17.19 -0.90 11.47
C GLU A 117 -17.27 -2.13 12.39
N GLN A 118 -18.47 -2.70 12.55
CA GLN A 118 -18.65 -3.96 13.28
C GLN A 118 -18.32 -5.18 12.42
N VAL A 119 -18.84 -5.18 11.20
CA VAL A 119 -18.75 -6.26 10.21
C VAL A 119 -18.40 -5.64 8.87
N ARG A 120 -17.58 -6.33 8.09
CA ARG A 120 -17.30 -5.95 6.70
C ARG A 120 -17.47 -7.16 5.81
N GLU A 121 -18.47 -7.10 4.94
CA GLU A 121 -18.61 -8.06 3.87
C GLU A 121 -17.67 -7.68 2.72
N VAL A 122 -16.90 -8.65 2.26
CA VAL A 122 -15.92 -8.48 1.20
C VAL A 122 -16.18 -9.48 0.07
N PRO A 123 -16.02 -9.07 -1.20
CA PRO A 123 -16.10 -9.99 -2.31
C PRO A 123 -14.87 -10.89 -2.31
N VAL A 124 -15.10 -12.18 -2.41
CA VAL A 124 -14.10 -13.23 -2.31
C VAL A 124 -14.03 -14.01 -3.63
N LEU A 125 -12.80 -14.26 -4.08
CA LEU A 125 -12.48 -15.16 -5.18
C LEU A 125 -11.81 -16.41 -4.59
N TYR A 126 -12.47 -17.56 -4.65
CA TYR A 126 -11.98 -18.80 -4.04
C TYR A 126 -11.81 -19.91 -5.07
N HIS A 127 -10.86 -20.80 -4.80
CA HIS A 127 -10.67 -22.00 -5.62
C HIS A 127 -11.81 -23.00 -5.36
N ILE A 128 -12.32 -23.70 -6.37
CA ILE A 128 -13.47 -24.61 -6.28
C ILE A 128 -13.26 -25.75 -5.27
N THR A 129 -12.01 -26.12 -4.99
CA THR A 129 -11.64 -27.11 -3.97
C THR A 129 -11.33 -26.49 -2.60
N GLY A 130 -11.63 -25.21 -2.36
CA GLY A 130 -11.31 -24.52 -1.11
C GLY A 130 -9.81 -24.37 -0.82
N ALA A 131 -8.94 -24.59 -1.83
CA ALA A 131 -7.50 -24.57 -1.67
C ALA A 131 -6.97 -23.21 -1.22
N ILE A 132 -7.50 -22.12 -1.77
CA ILE A 132 -7.12 -20.75 -1.41
C ILE A 132 -8.29 -19.80 -1.61
N THR A 133 -8.39 -18.83 -0.70
CA THR A 133 -9.38 -17.75 -0.71
C THR A 133 -8.67 -16.41 -0.88
N PHE A 134 -9.08 -15.61 -1.87
CA PHE A 134 -8.58 -14.25 -2.09
C PHE A 134 -9.69 -13.23 -1.85
N VAL A 135 -9.40 -12.17 -1.10
CA VAL A 135 -10.28 -10.99 -1.09
C VAL A 135 -10.08 -10.19 -2.38
N ASN A 136 -11.13 -10.06 -3.18
CA ASN A 136 -11.11 -9.43 -4.51
C ASN A 136 -11.61 -7.98 -4.47
N GLU A 137 -11.16 -7.22 -3.48
CA GLU A 137 -11.52 -5.82 -3.30
C GLU A 137 -10.30 -4.95 -3.08
N ILE A 138 -10.35 -3.70 -3.58
CA ILE A 138 -9.37 -2.66 -3.25
C ILE A 138 -10.11 -1.63 -2.39
N PRO A 139 -9.61 -1.26 -1.20
CA PRO A 139 -10.31 -0.38 -0.27
C PRO A 139 -10.22 1.08 -0.74
N TRP A 140 -11.15 1.49 -1.59
CA TRP A 140 -11.30 2.88 -2.02
C TRP A 140 -12.03 3.69 -0.96
N VAL A 141 -11.42 4.79 -0.53
CA VAL A 141 -11.98 5.71 0.45
C VAL A 141 -11.98 7.13 -0.10
N ILE A 142 -12.99 7.92 0.29
CA ILE A 142 -13.00 9.36 0.08
C ILE A 142 -12.01 9.96 1.09
N GLU A 143 -10.99 10.65 0.61
CA GLU A 143 -9.88 11.13 1.45
C GLU A 143 -10.31 12.05 2.61
N PRO A 144 -11.13 13.11 2.41
CA PRO A 144 -11.57 13.95 3.53
C PRO A 144 -12.42 13.18 4.56
N VAL A 145 -13.33 12.31 4.09
CA VAL A 145 -14.16 11.47 4.96
C VAL A 145 -13.30 10.53 5.80
N TYR A 146 -12.34 9.85 5.19
CA TYR A 146 -11.45 8.92 5.89
C TYR A 146 -10.58 9.61 6.95
N ILE A 147 -10.09 10.82 6.68
CA ILE A 147 -9.33 11.60 7.66
C ILE A 147 -10.25 12.05 8.80
N ALA A 148 -11.47 12.49 8.50
CA ALA A 148 -12.46 12.87 9.51
C ALA A 148 -12.87 11.68 10.40
N GLN A 149 -13.14 10.51 9.82
CA GLN A 149 -13.43 9.28 10.56
C GLN A 149 -12.29 8.97 11.54
N TRP A 150 -11.03 8.96 11.09
CA TRP A 150 -9.88 8.77 11.98
C TRP A 150 -9.68 9.92 12.98
N GLY A 151 -10.14 11.14 12.67
CA GLY A 151 -10.18 12.28 13.58
C GLY A 151 -11.14 12.04 14.74
N THR A 152 -12.36 11.57 14.47
CA THR A 152 -13.31 11.17 15.51
C THR A 152 -12.79 9.99 16.33
N MET A 153 -12.11 9.01 15.69
CA MET A 153 -11.47 7.91 16.41
C MET A 153 -10.40 8.40 17.39
N TRP A 154 -9.63 9.43 17.01
CA TRP A 154 -8.64 10.04 17.89
C TRP A 154 -9.28 10.65 19.14
N ILE A 155 -10.41 11.36 18.97
CA ILE A 155 -11.15 11.97 20.08
C ILE A 155 -11.72 10.89 21.00
N MET A 156 -12.45 9.91 20.44
CA MET A 156 -13.09 8.85 21.22
C MET A 156 -12.08 8.01 21.98
N MET A 157 -10.99 7.58 21.35
CA MET A 157 -9.96 6.79 22.03
C MET A 157 -9.26 7.58 23.14
N ARG A 158 -9.09 8.91 23.00
CA ARG A 158 -8.51 9.75 24.06
C ARG A 158 -9.46 9.94 25.23
N ARG A 159 -10.75 10.20 24.95
CA ARG A 159 -11.81 10.29 25.97
C ARG A 159 -11.91 8.98 26.75
N GLU A 160 -12.03 7.85 26.04
CA GLU A 160 -12.10 6.53 26.66
C GLU A 160 -10.88 6.22 27.54
N LYS A 161 -9.68 6.56 27.07
CA LYS A 161 -8.47 6.35 27.86
C LYS A 161 -8.37 7.24 29.10
N ARG A 162 -8.92 8.46 29.04
CA ARG A 162 -9.00 9.38 30.19
C ARG A 162 -9.98 8.83 31.22
N ASP A 163 -11.15 8.40 30.77
CA ASP A 163 -12.29 8.07 31.64
C ASP A 163 -12.18 6.65 32.24
N ARG A 164 -11.58 5.71 31.50
CA ARG A 164 -11.41 4.34 31.98
C ARG A 164 -10.30 4.22 33.02
N ARG A 165 -10.67 3.87 34.26
CA ARG A 165 -9.74 3.67 35.39
C ARG A 165 -8.64 2.63 35.12
N HIS A 166 -9.01 1.47 34.56
CA HIS A 166 -8.05 0.39 34.24
C HIS A 166 -8.29 -0.13 32.82
N PHE A 167 -7.40 0.24 31.90
CA PHE A 167 -7.41 -0.30 30.55
C PHE A 167 -6.60 -1.61 30.49
N LYS A 168 -7.30 -2.75 30.40
CA LYS A 168 -6.68 -4.07 30.25
C LYS A 168 -6.43 -4.37 28.78
N ARG A 169 -5.16 -4.42 28.35
CA ARG A 169 -4.80 -4.87 27.00
C ARG A 169 -5.09 -6.37 26.84
N MET A 170 -5.55 -6.76 25.65
CA MET A 170 -5.71 -8.16 25.28
C MET A 170 -4.39 -8.95 25.37
N ARG A 171 -4.49 -10.26 25.62
CA ARG A 171 -3.32 -11.15 25.68
C ARG A 171 -2.89 -11.57 24.27
N PHE A 172 -1.58 -11.76 24.09
CA PHE A 172 -1.01 -12.21 22.83
C PHE A 172 -0.08 -13.42 23.06
N PRO A 173 -0.26 -14.53 22.31
CA PRO A 173 -1.34 -14.80 21.35
C PRO A 173 -2.75 -14.83 21.99
N PRO A 174 -3.84 -14.56 21.24
CA PRO A 174 -5.19 -14.55 21.81
C PRO A 174 -5.76 -15.95 22.12
N PHE A 175 -5.40 -16.95 21.31
CA PHE A 175 -5.76 -18.36 21.50
C PHE A 175 -4.51 -19.20 21.79
N ASP A 176 -4.70 -20.37 22.43
CA ASP A 176 -3.60 -21.27 22.76
C ASP A 176 -3.00 -21.95 21.51
N ASP A 177 -1.77 -22.46 21.63
CA ASP A 177 -1.03 -23.10 20.54
C ASP A 177 -1.69 -24.38 20.02
N GLU A 178 -2.36 -25.12 20.91
CA GLU A 178 -2.99 -26.43 20.63
C GLU A 178 -4.48 -26.32 20.27
N GLU A 179 -5.08 -25.14 20.44
CA GLU A 179 -6.51 -24.92 20.17
C GLU A 179 -6.76 -24.84 18.65
N PRO A 180 -7.65 -25.67 18.08
CA PRO A 180 -7.96 -25.62 16.66
C PRO A 180 -8.65 -24.31 16.29
N PRO A 181 -8.45 -23.77 15.07
CA PRO A 181 -9.13 -22.55 14.64
C PRO A 181 -10.64 -22.72 14.67
N LEU A 182 -11.31 -21.84 15.42
CA LEU A 182 -12.76 -21.80 15.57
C LEU A 182 -13.47 -21.79 14.21
N ASP A 183 -14.58 -22.50 14.13
CA ASP A 183 -15.43 -22.49 12.94
C ASP A 183 -16.36 -21.28 12.97
N TYR A 184 -16.40 -20.53 11.87
CA TYR A 184 -17.21 -19.31 11.78
C TYR A 184 -18.71 -19.60 11.88
N GLY A 185 -19.16 -20.65 11.17
CA GLY A 185 -20.58 -21.01 11.11
C GLY A 185 -21.17 -21.43 12.46
N ASP A 186 -20.38 -22.10 13.30
CA ASP A 186 -20.88 -22.66 14.56
C ASP A 186 -20.70 -21.67 15.74
N ASN A 187 -19.70 -20.78 15.70
CA ASN A 187 -19.33 -19.95 16.87
C ASN A 187 -19.54 -18.44 16.68
N ILE A 188 -19.55 -17.93 15.44
CA ILE A 188 -19.47 -16.48 15.18
C ILE A 188 -20.71 -15.98 14.42
N LEU A 189 -21.29 -16.82 13.55
CA LEU A 189 -22.39 -16.41 12.66
C LEU A 189 -23.62 -15.89 13.44
N ASP A 190 -23.99 -16.55 14.53
CA ASP A 190 -25.19 -16.23 15.31
C ASP A 190 -24.93 -15.20 16.43
N VAL A 191 -23.68 -14.79 16.64
CA VAL A 191 -23.31 -13.85 17.71
C VAL A 191 -23.38 -12.42 17.18
N ALA A 192 -24.25 -11.61 17.78
CA ALA A 192 -24.33 -10.19 17.47
C ALA A 192 -23.00 -9.49 17.84
N PRO A 193 -22.41 -8.72 16.92
CA PRO A 193 -21.16 -8.02 17.20
C PRO A 193 -21.38 -6.94 18.26
N LEU A 194 -20.35 -6.72 19.09
CA LEU A 194 -20.29 -5.57 19.99
C LEU A 194 -20.35 -4.25 19.22
N GLU A 195 -20.71 -3.18 19.93
CA GLU A 195 -20.71 -1.83 19.38
C GLU A 195 -19.31 -1.41 18.91
N ALA A 196 -19.24 -0.82 17.71
CA ALA A 196 -18.00 -0.28 17.17
C ALA A 196 -17.68 1.07 17.82
N ILE A 197 -16.49 1.61 17.55
CA ILE A 197 -16.14 2.95 18.05
C ILE A 197 -16.83 3.97 17.13
N GLN A 198 -17.92 4.57 17.60
CA GLN A 198 -18.62 5.65 16.92
C GLN A 198 -18.77 6.83 17.88
N MET A 199 -18.54 8.04 17.40
CA MET A 199 -18.77 9.26 18.17
C MET A 199 -20.21 9.68 17.98
N GLU A 200 -20.90 10.04 19.05
CA GLU A 200 -22.21 10.69 18.96
C GLU A 200 -22.03 12.04 18.24
N LEU A 201 -22.64 12.16 17.06
CA LEU A 201 -22.63 13.36 16.24
C LEU A 201 -23.82 14.25 16.62
N ASN A 202 -23.64 15.57 16.52
CA ASN A 202 -24.71 16.52 16.87
C ASN A 202 -25.72 16.63 15.71
N GLU A 203 -27.01 16.48 16.01
CA GLU A 203 -28.10 16.50 15.02
C GLU A 203 -28.22 17.81 14.24
N GLU A 204 -27.79 18.94 14.82
CA GLU A 204 -27.86 20.27 14.19
C GLU A 204 -26.53 20.62 13.49
N GLU A 205 -25.40 20.51 14.19
CA GLU A 205 -24.08 20.92 13.66
C GLU A 205 -23.47 19.91 12.67
N ASP A 206 -23.72 18.62 12.87
CA ASP A 206 -23.19 17.53 12.04
C ASP A 206 -24.23 16.96 11.06
N ALA A 207 -25.40 17.61 10.95
CA ALA A 207 -26.56 17.17 10.15
C ALA A 207 -26.18 16.72 8.73
N ALA A 208 -25.25 17.42 8.08
CA ALA A 208 -24.83 17.14 6.70
C ALA A 208 -24.11 15.79 6.53
N VAL A 209 -23.61 15.20 7.62
CA VAL A 209 -22.72 14.03 7.61
C VAL A 209 -23.26 12.88 8.46
N MET A 210 -24.10 13.17 9.46
CA MET A 210 -24.59 12.23 10.49
C MET A 210 -25.03 10.86 9.94
N ASP A 211 -25.92 10.82 8.95
CA ASP A 211 -26.57 9.60 8.49
C ASP A 211 -25.64 8.55 7.88
N TRP A 212 -24.56 8.99 7.23
CA TRP A 212 -23.72 8.13 6.37
C TRP A 212 -22.26 8.05 6.85
N PHE A 213 -21.90 8.78 7.90
CA PHE A 213 -20.50 9.01 8.27
C PHE A 213 -19.72 7.73 8.59
N TYR A 214 -20.36 6.78 9.27
CA TYR A 214 -19.72 5.55 9.75
C TYR A 214 -19.98 4.33 8.85
N ASP A 215 -20.58 4.52 7.67
CA ASP A 215 -20.73 3.48 6.68
C ASP A 215 -19.38 2.99 6.13
N HIS A 216 -19.35 1.74 5.65
CA HIS A 216 -18.17 1.16 5.01
C HIS A 216 -17.78 1.93 3.73
N LYS A 217 -18.76 2.23 2.88
CA LYS A 217 -18.63 3.06 1.68
C LYS A 217 -19.67 4.18 1.75
N PRO A 218 -19.33 5.29 2.41
CA PRO A 218 -20.26 6.40 2.57
C PRO A 218 -20.81 6.93 1.25
N LEU A 219 -22.07 7.36 1.25
CA LEU A 219 -22.72 8.00 0.11
C LEU A 219 -22.82 7.10 -1.15
N LEU A 220 -22.69 5.78 -1.01
CA LEU A 220 -22.95 4.84 -2.10
C LEU A 220 -24.38 5.04 -2.63
N ASP A 221 -24.56 4.94 -3.96
CA ASP A 221 -25.83 5.16 -4.67
C ASP A 221 -26.43 6.57 -4.60
N THR A 222 -25.68 7.56 -4.10
CA THR A 222 -26.06 8.99 -4.13
C THR A 222 -25.42 9.76 -5.29
N LYS A 223 -25.88 11.01 -5.53
CA LYS A 223 -25.31 11.93 -6.53
C LYS A 223 -23.85 12.34 -6.26
N TYR A 224 -23.36 12.12 -5.04
CA TYR A 224 -22.04 12.58 -4.60
C TYR A 224 -20.89 11.68 -5.11
N VAL A 225 -21.21 10.45 -5.54
CA VAL A 225 -20.25 9.48 -6.08
C VAL A 225 -20.70 8.93 -7.44
N ASN A 226 -19.75 8.39 -8.21
CA ASN A 226 -20.01 7.94 -9.58
C ASN A 226 -20.66 6.54 -9.71
N GLY A 227 -21.21 5.99 -8.63
CA GLY A 227 -21.77 4.63 -8.55
C GLY A 227 -20.86 3.59 -7.87
N PRO A 228 -21.15 2.27 -8.00
CA PRO A 228 -20.56 1.20 -7.18
C PRO A 228 -19.05 1.00 -7.39
N THR A 229 -18.49 1.53 -8.48
CA THR A 229 -17.03 1.52 -8.69
C THR A 229 -16.27 2.44 -7.73
N TYR A 230 -16.95 3.42 -7.12
CA TYR A 230 -16.48 4.30 -6.05
C TYR A 230 -15.13 4.96 -6.34
N ARG A 231 -15.02 5.68 -7.47
CA ARG A 231 -13.77 6.25 -8.00
C ARG A 231 -13.66 7.77 -7.93
N ARG A 232 -14.79 8.46 -8.02
CA ARG A 232 -14.86 9.92 -8.05
C ARG A 232 -15.89 10.39 -7.03
N TRP A 233 -15.58 11.49 -6.37
CA TRP A 233 -16.46 12.13 -5.41
C TRP A 233 -16.56 13.62 -5.69
N LYS A 234 -17.72 14.19 -5.40
CA LYS A 234 -18.01 15.63 -5.43
C LYS A 234 -18.86 15.90 -4.20
N LEU A 235 -18.42 16.80 -3.32
CA LEU A 235 -19.10 17.11 -2.06
C LEU A 235 -19.48 18.60 -2.04
N ASP A 236 -20.57 18.89 -1.33
CA ASP A 236 -21.04 20.26 -1.11
C ASP A 236 -20.25 20.95 0.01
N LEU A 237 -20.33 22.28 0.08
CA LEU A 237 -19.56 23.07 1.05
C LEU A 237 -19.90 22.73 2.52
N PRO A 238 -21.19 22.56 2.92
CA PRO A 238 -21.51 22.18 4.29
C PRO A 238 -20.87 20.85 4.70
N ILE A 239 -20.94 19.84 3.83
CA ILE A 239 -20.30 18.53 4.06
C ILE A 239 -18.78 18.71 4.26
N MET A 240 -18.12 19.48 3.41
CA MET A 240 -16.68 19.71 3.51
C MET A 240 -16.28 20.46 4.79
N SER A 241 -17.10 21.44 5.22
CA SER A 241 -16.89 22.20 6.46
C SER A 241 -16.98 21.29 7.68
N THR A 242 -18.06 20.52 7.81
CA THR A 242 -18.25 19.54 8.89
C THR A 242 -17.11 18.53 8.94
N LEU A 243 -16.72 17.95 7.79
CA LEU A 243 -15.60 17.00 7.73
C LEU A 243 -14.26 17.64 8.15
N TYR A 244 -14.02 18.89 7.77
CA TYR A 244 -12.81 19.62 8.15
C TYR A 244 -12.76 19.87 9.67
N ARG A 245 -13.88 20.26 10.28
CA ARG A 245 -14.02 20.41 11.74
C ARG A 245 -13.77 19.09 12.48
N LEU A 246 -14.41 17.99 12.05
CA LEU A 246 -14.24 16.66 12.66
C LEU A 246 -12.80 16.13 12.52
N ALA A 247 -12.10 16.48 11.45
CA ALA A 247 -10.71 16.08 11.21
C ALA A 247 -9.66 16.91 11.97
N HIS A 248 -10.05 18.04 12.58
CA HIS A 248 -9.13 19.09 13.02
C HIS A 248 -7.98 18.58 13.92
N GLN A 249 -8.26 17.63 14.82
CA GLN A 249 -7.25 17.03 15.71
C GLN A 249 -6.06 16.38 14.99
N LEU A 250 -6.24 15.92 13.75
CA LEU A 250 -5.18 15.30 12.95
C LEU A 250 -4.48 16.29 12.02
N LEU A 251 -5.10 17.43 11.77
CA LEU A 251 -4.60 18.44 10.83
C LEU A 251 -3.57 19.35 11.49
N THR A 252 -2.93 20.14 10.63
CA THR A 252 -1.95 21.14 10.99
C THR A 252 -2.64 22.50 11.01
N ASP A 253 -2.28 23.34 11.97
CA ASP A 253 -2.77 24.71 12.04
C ASP A 253 -1.95 25.66 11.15
N LEU A 254 -0.87 25.15 10.56
CA LEU A 254 -0.02 25.90 9.64
C LEU A 254 -0.71 26.13 8.29
N THR A 255 -1.02 27.38 8.01
CA THR A 255 -1.54 27.86 6.72
C THR A 255 -0.41 28.33 5.80
N ASP A 256 0.61 28.99 6.36
CA ASP A 256 1.73 29.54 5.61
C ASP A 256 2.82 28.48 5.35
N LYS A 257 3.23 28.35 4.08
CA LYS A 257 4.31 27.45 3.68
C LYS A 257 5.69 27.96 4.07
N ASN A 258 5.83 29.25 4.40
CA ASN A 258 7.09 29.83 4.89
C ASN A 258 7.59 29.17 6.17
N TYR A 259 6.72 28.53 6.96
CA TYR A 259 7.14 27.72 8.12
C TYR A 259 8.18 26.65 7.74
N PHE A 260 8.11 26.10 6.53
CA PHE A 260 9.02 25.06 6.04
C PHE A 260 10.31 25.64 5.43
N TYR A 261 10.65 26.90 5.67
CA TYR A 261 11.94 27.46 5.25
C TYR A 261 13.10 26.63 5.83
N LEU A 262 14.02 26.20 4.96
CA LEU A 262 15.09 25.23 5.24
C LEU A 262 14.62 23.84 5.73
N PHE A 263 13.32 23.61 5.85
CA PHE A 263 12.72 22.35 6.31
C PHE A 263 11.84 21.71 5.22
N ASP A 264 12.14 22.02 3.96
CA ASP A 264 11.48 21.48 2.78
C ASP A 264 12.33 20.37 2.12
N LEU A 265 11.80 19.76 1.07
CA LEU A 265 12.50 18.70 0.35
C LEU A 265 13.80 19.18 -0.30
N LYS A 266 13.83 20.41 -0.84
CA LYS A 266 14.99 20.92 -1.58
C LYS A 266 16.15 21.18 -0.63
N SER A 267 15.90 21.81 0.51
CA SER A 267 16.90 22.03 1.54
C SER A 267 17.43 20.71 2.11
N PHE A 268 16.59 19.68 2.30
CA PHE A 268 17.09 18.36 2.70
C PHE A 268 17.92 17.65 1.64
N PHE A 269 17.63 17.83 0.35
CA PHE A 269 18.47 17.28 -0.72
C PHE A 269 19.83 17.96 -0.75
N THR A 270 19.86 19.29 -0.63
CA THR A 270 21.08 20.08 -0.55
C THR A 270 21.90 19.74 0.68
N ALA A 271 21.28 19.64 1.86
CA ALA A 271 21.93 19.19 3.09
C ALA A 271 22.59 17.81 2.92
N LYS A 272 21.88 16.86 2.27
CA LYS A 272 22.43 15.54 1.95
C LYS A 272 23.62 15.63 0.98
N ALA A 273 23.54 16.46 -0.06
CA ALA A 273 24.58 16.59 -1.07
C ALA A 273 25.87 17.16 -0.48
N LEU A 274 25.74 18.17 0.38
CA LEU A 274 26.84 18.85 1.06
C LEU A 274 27.36 18.13 2.32
N ASN A 275 26.80 16.97 2.68
CA ASN A 275 27.09 16.28 3.94
C ASN A 275 26.88 17.16 5.20
N MET A 276 25.87 18.02 5.17
CA MET A 276 25.49 18.90 6.28
C MET A 276 24.19 18.44 6.92
N ALA A 277 23.96 18.87 8.17
CA ALA A 277 22.76 18.52 8.92
C ALA A 277 22.08 19.78 9.46
N ILE A 278 20.82 19.95 9.11
CA ILE A 278 19.96 21.00 9.66
C ILE A 278 19.56 20.61 11.09
N PRO A 279 19.55 21.55 12.05
CA PRO A 279 18.99 21.29 13.37
C PRO A 279 17.58 20.71 13.27
N GLY A 280 17.30 19.61 13.98
CA GLY A 280 16.01 18.90 13.88
C GLY A 280 15.81 18.08 12.59
N GLY A 281 16.64 18.26 11.56
CA GLY A 281 16.59 17.55 10.29
C GLY A 281 17.27 16.17 10.27
N PRO A 282 17.14 15.43 9.15
CA PRO A 282 17.74 14.12 8.98
C PRO A 282 19.24 14.18 8.66
N LYS A 283 20.01 13.19 9.14
CA LYS A 283 21.43 13.00 8.81
C LYS A 283 21.63 11.87 7.80
N PHE A 284 22.57 12.04 6.87
CA PHE A 284 22.85 11.07 5.80
C PHE A 284 24.33 10.65 5.77
N GLU A 285 24.61 9.62 4.97
CA GLU A 285 25.99 9.30 4.60
C GLU A 285 26.49 10.32 3.55
N PRO A 286 27.78 10.70 3.60
CA PRO A 286 28.39 11.58 2.60
C PRO A 286 28.20 11.01 1.19
N LEU A 287 27.80 11.87 0.25
CA LEU A 287 27.64 11.49 -1.15
C LEU A 287 28.98 11.38 -1.86
N TYR A 288 29.86 12.33 -1.58
CA TYR A 288 31.22 12.43 -2.10
C TYR A 288 32.19 12.31 -0.90
N ARG A 289 33.28 11.56 -1.08
CA ARG A 289 34.32 11.29 -0.06
C ARG A 289 35.73 11.53 -0.65
N ASP A 290 35.79 12.35 -1.68
CA ASP A 290 36.94 12.61 -2.54
C ASP A 290 37.79 13.80 -2.07
N MET A 291 37.32 14.58 -1.10
CA MET A 291 38.06 15.68 -0.49
C MET A 291 38.82 15.20 0.74
N ASP A 292 40.14 15.43 0.78
CA ASP A 292 40.90 15.45 2.04
C ASP A 292 40.69 16.82 2.70
N THR A 293 40.23 16.82 3.95
CA THR A 293 39.93 18.06 4.69
C THR A 293 41.14 18.97 4.85
N ALA A 294 42.36 18.42 4.79
CA ALA A 294 43.60 19.18 4.90
C ALA A 294 43.86 20.10 3.70
N ASP A 295 43.45 19.68 2.49
CA ASP A 295 43.68 20.44 1.25
C ASP A 295 42.69 21.62 1.10
N ASP A 296 41.51 21.52 1.73
CA ASP A 296 40.51 22.61 1.75
C ASP A 296 40.88 23.69 2.80
N ASP A 297 41.51 23.29 3.91
CA ASP A 297 41.89 24.20 5.00
C ASP A 297 43.17 25.01 4.70
N TRP A 298 44.14 24.44 3.98
CA TRP A 298 45.42 25.10 3.67
C TRP A 298 45.52 25.53 2.21
N ASN A 299 44.80 26.59 1.86
CA ASN A 299 44.87 27.21 0.53
C ASN A 299 45.11 28.74 0.64
N GLU A 300 45.57 29.35 -0.45
CA GLU A 300 45.93 30.78 -0.48
C GLU A 300 44.74 31.71 -0.16
N PHE A 301 43.52 31.24 -0.40
CA PHE A 301 42.26 31.97 -0.18
C PHE A 301 41.76 31.88 1.27
N ASN A 302 42.10 30.82 2.01
CA ASN A 302 41.65 30.54 3.38
C ASN A 302 42.64 31.02 4.45
N ASP A 303 43.62 31.86 4.08
CA ASP A 303 44.54 32.49 5.02
C ASP A 303 43.77 33.35 6.05
N ILE A 304 43.94 33.02 7.34
CA ILE A 304 43.25 33.65 8.46
C ILE A 304 43.53 35.16 8.55
N ASN A 305 44.69 35.63 8.07
CA ASN A 305 45.04 37.05 8.08
C ASN A 305 44.30 37.85 7.00
N LYS A 306 43.77 37.18 5.98
CA LYS A 306 43.07 37.80 4.85
C LYS A 306 41.53 37.77 5.01
N ILE A 307 41.00 36.99 5.96
CA ILE A 307 39.56 36.81 6.15
C ILE A 307 39.05 37.64 7.34
N ILE A 308 38.10 38.54 7.08
CA ILE A 308 37.40 39.30 8.13
C ILE A 308 36.22 38.48 8.66
N ILE A 309 36.37 37.87 9.84
CA ILE A 309 35.28 37.13 10.52
C ILE A 309 34.47 38.09 11.40
N ARG A 310 33.41 38.68 10.85
CA ARG A 310 32.43 39.46 11.66
C ARG A 310 31.36 38.58 12.29
N GLN A 311 30.87 37.61 11.54
CA GLN A 311 29.85 36.65 11.96
C GLN A 311 30.21 35.27 11.42
N PRO A 312 30.08 34.20 12.21
CA PRO A 312 30.42 32.86 11.75
C PRO A 312 29.42 32.40 10.69
N ILE A 313 29.93 31.79 9.61
CA ILE A 313 29.08 31.22 8.55
C ILE A 313 28.43 29.95 9.09
N ARG A 314 27.11 30.01 9.31
CA ARG A 314 26.33 28.89 9.82
C ARG A 314 25.99 27.87 8.73
N THR A 315 25.69 26.64 9.14
CA THR A 315 25.24 25.57 8.24
C THR A 315 23.99 25.93 7.45
N GLU A 316 23.11 26.72 8.06
CA GLU A 316 21.86 27.20 7.48
C GLU A 316 22.13 28.13 6.29
N TYR A 317 23.18 28.96 6.34
CA TYR A 317 23.59 29.83 5.23
C TYR A 317 24.12 29.02 4.05
N LYS A 318 24.91 27.97 4.34
CA LYS A 318 25.43 27.04 3.34
C LYS A 318 24.32 26.25 2.63
N ILE A 319 23.16 26.09 3.24
CA ILE A 319 22.01 25.40 2.63
C ILE A 319 21.08 26.39 1.91
N ALA A 320 20.86 27.58 2.50
CA ALA A 320 20.04 28.64 1.92
C ALA A 320 20.64 29.16 0.60
N PHE A 321 21.96 29.41 0.60
CA PHE A 321 22.69 29.93 -0.55
C PHE A 321 23.83 28.97 -0.92
N PRO A 322 23.50 27.81 -1.51
CA PRO A 322 24.44 26.71 -1.66
C PRO A 322 25.60 27.00 -2.62
N PHE A 323 25.41 27.90 -3.58
CA PHE A 323 26.45 28.28 -4.54
C PHE A 323 27.38 29.39 -4.03
N LEU A 324 26.99 30.10 -2.97
CA LEU A 324 27.77 31.23 -2.44
C LEU A 324 28.74 30.80 -1.33
N TYR A 325 28.27 29.98 -0.38
CA TYR A 325 29.02 29.64 0.83
C TYR A 325 29.69 28.25 0.81
N ASN A 326 29.69 27.56 -0.34
CA ASN A 326 30.33 26.25 -0.47
C ASN A 326 31.27 26.19 -1.67
N SER A 327 32.44 25.60 -1.44
CA SER A 327 33.30 25.09 -2.50
C SER A 327 32.67 23.84 -3.12
N LEU A 328 32.68 23.72 -4.45
CA LEU A 328 32.20 22.53 -5.19
C LEU A 328 30.76 22.07 -4.86
N PRO A 329 29.72 22.91 -5.05
CA PRO A 329 28.33 22.53 -4.79
C PRO A 329 27.79 21.55 -5.84
N ARG A 330 28.07 20.25 -5.67
CA ARG A 330 27.65 19.17 -6.58
C ARG A 330 26.31 18.57 -6.16
N SER A 331 25.42 18.31 -7.13
CA SER A 331 24.09 17.71 -6.89
C SER A 331 23.22 18.46 -5.87
N VAL A 332 23.46 19.77 -5.70
CA VAL A 332 22.64 20.64 -4.84
C VAL A 332 21.35 21.02 -5.56
N HIS A 333 20.35 21.41 -4.78
CA HIS A 333 19.08 21.91 -5.28
C HIS A 333 18.80 23.31 -4.75
N VAL A 334 18.30 24.18 -5.62
CA VAL A 334 17.80 25.51 -5.21
C VAL A 334 16.48 25.34 -4.48
N SER A 335 16.41 25.84 -3.25
CA SER A 335 15.19 25.90 -2.45
C SER A 335 14.35 27.11 -2.84
N TRP A 336 13.04 27.03 -2.60
CA TRP A 336 12.16 28.20 -2.72
C TRP A 336 12.53 29.23 -1.65
N TYR A 337 12.61 30.51 -2.03
CA TYR A 337 13.10 31.57 -1.14
C TYR A 337 12.03 32.02 -0.14
N HIS A 338 10.90 32.51 -0.64
CA HIS A 338 9.83 33.07 0.19
C HIS A 338 8.49 33.05 -0.57
N GLU A 339 7.40 32.65 0.07
CA GLU A 339 6.03 32.86 -0.42
C GLU A 339 5.45 34.14 0.22
N PRO A 340 4.52 34.87 -0.42
CA PRO A 340 3.82 35.96 0.22
C PRO A 340 3.18 35.50 1.54
N THR A 341 3.39 36.26 2.61
CA THR A 341 2.90 35.91 3.94
C THR A 341 1.38 35.86 3.95
N VAL A 342 0.82 34.70 4.31
CA VAL A 342 -0.62 34.51 4.43
C VAL A 342 -1.09 35.08 5.76
N VAL A 343 -1.84 36.19 5.72
CA VAL A 343 -2.43 36.83 6.90
C VAL A 343 -3.92 36.48 6.97
N TYR A 344 -4.21 35.21 7.17
CA TYR A 344 -5.58 34.70 7.34
C TYR A 344 -5.92 34.61 8.81
N ILE A 345 -7.01 35.28 9.21
CA ILE A 345 -7.56 35.22 10.56
C ILE A 345 -8.72 34.23 10.55
N ARG A 346 -8.66 33.25 11.46
CA ARG A 346 -9.71 32.26 11.60
C ARG A 346 -10.75 32.80 12.58
N ALA A 347 -12.00 32.87 12.13
CA ALA A 347 -13.13 33.15 13.03
C ALA A 347 -13.27 31.98 14.01
N GLU A 348 -13.15 32.25 15.31
CA GLU A 348 -13.38 31.27 16.37
C GLU A 348 -14.84 31.23 16.81
N ASP A 349 -15.52 32.38 16.70
CA ASP A 349 -16.92 32.55 17.09
C ASP A 349 -17.83 32.60 15.85
N PRO A 350 -18.76 31.62 15.69
CA PRO A 350 -19.70 31.61 14.57
C PRO A 350 -20.77 32.70 14.63
N ASP A 351 -20.95 33.35 15.79
CA ASP A 351 -21.95 34.42 15.96
C ASP A 351 -21.49 35.74 15.31
N LEU A 352 -20.19 35.88 15.04
CA LEU A 352 -19.63 37.04 14.35
C LEU A 352 -19.94 36.98 12.84
N PRO A 353 -20.20 38.14 12.18
CA PRO A 353 -20.47 38.15 10.76
C PRO A 353 -19.24 37.70 9.97
N ALA A 354 -19.43 37.10 8.78
CA ALA A 354 -18.32 36.53 8.01
C ALA A 354 -17.23 37.55 7.62
N PHE A 355 -17.61 38.81 7.45
CA PHE A 355 -16.69 39.92 7.23
C PHE A 355 -16.79 40.89 8.42
N TYR A 356 -15.75 40.92 9.24
CA TYR A 356 -15.65 41.84 10.37
C TYR A 356 -14.22 42.33 10.54
N PHE A 357 -14.07 43.48 11.19
CA PHE A 357 -12.77 44.00 11.56
C PHE A 357 -12.30 43.32 12.85
N ASP A 358 -11.46 42.30 12.70
CA ASP A 358 -10.97 41.52 13.83
C ASP A 358 -10.03 42.35 14.73
N PRO A 359 -10.10 42.19 16.07
CA PRO A 359 -9.22 42.92 17.00
C PRO A 359 -7.72 42.72 16.77
N ILE A 360 -7.31 41.63 16.11
CA ILE A 360 -5.91 41.36 15.74
C ILE A 360 -5.44 42.30 14.62
N ILE A 361 -6.35 42.85 13.82
CA ILE A 361 -6.02 43.77 12.73
C ILE A 361 -5.67 45.15 13.31
N ASN A 362 -4.52 45.68 12.91
CA ASN A 362 -4.10 47.02 13.30
C ASN A 362 -5.13 48.06 12.78
N PRO A 363 -5.63 48.97 13.63
CA PRO A 363 -6.58 49.98 13.21
C PRO A 363 -5.96 50.92 12.18
N ILE A 364 -6.74 51.27 11.17
CA ILE A 364 -6.33 52.23 10.15
C ILE A 364 -6.43 53.63 10.78
N SER A 365 -5.29 54.29 10.98
CA SER A 365 -5.25 55.66 11.51
C SER A 365 -5.69 56.66 10.45
N SER A 366 -6.61 57.55 10.81
CA SER A 366 -7.03 58.67 9.96
C SER A 366 -5.88 59.62 9.60
N ARG A 367 -4.79 59.64 10.39
CA ARG A 367 -3.59 60.45 10.10
C ARG A 367 -2.83 59.98 8.85
N THR A 368 -2.83 58.68 8.58
CA THR A 368 -2.21 58.09 7.38
C THR A 368 -3.14 58.07 6.17
N VAL A 369 -4.45 58.19 6.41
CA VAL A 369 -5.48 58.22 5.36
C VAL A 369 -5.84 59.64 4.96
N GLN A 370 -5.32 60.70 5.60
CA GLN A 370 -5.45 62.06 5.08
C GLN A 370 -4.87 62.08 3.65
N PRO A 371 -5.71 62.19 2.60
CA PRO A 371 -5.17 62.30 1.27
C PRO A 371 -4.35 63.60 1.21
N VAL A 372 -3.25 63.58 0.48
CA VAL A 372 -2.49 64.80 0.16
C VAL A 372 -3.37 65.82 -0.59
N ASN A 373 -4.56 65.41 -1.05
CA ASN A 373 -5.58 66.21 -1.72
C ASN A 373 -6.93 66.15 -0.95
N ILE A 374 -7.06 66.83 0.19
CA ILE A 374 -8.38 67.06 0.85
C ILE A 374 -9.06 68.33 0.31
N THR A 375 -8.31 69.23 -0.33
CA THR A 375 -8.88 70.51 -0.81
C THR A 375 -9.67 70.38 -2.11
N THR A 376 -9.52 69.27 -2.83
CA THR A 376 -10.27 68.94 -4.04
C THR A 376 -10.54 67.44 -4.02
N SER A 377 -11.82 67.06 -3.90
CA SER A 377 -12.25 65.69 -4.12
C SER A 377 -11.98 65.30 -5.58
N HIS A 378 -11.85 64.00 -5.88
CA HIS A 378 -11.72 63.55 -7.28
C HIS A 378 -12.93 63.95 -8.13
N GLU A 379 -14.09 64.11 -7.48
CA GLU A 379 -15.33 64.61 -8.08
C GLU A 379 -15.17 66.11 -8.41
N ASP A 380 -14.59 66.91 -7.52
CA ASP A 380 -14.30 68.34 -7.75
C ASP A 380 -13.29 68.54 -8.90
N GLU A 381 -12.35 67.61 -9.08
CA GLU A 381 -11.32 67.66 -10.13
C GLU A 381 -11.87 67.28 -11.53
N ILE A 382 -12.91 66.46 -11.58
CA ILE A 382 -13.53 65.99 -12.84
C ILE A 382 -14.72 66.88 -13.25
N PHE A 383 -15.54 67.31 -12.29
CA PHE A 383 -16.80 68.00 -12.56
C PHE A 383 -16.71 69.52 -12.34
N GLY A 384 -15.73 70.02 -11.58
CA GLY A 384 -15.61 71.43 -11.20
C GLY A 384 -16.79 71.95 -10.36
N ASP A 385 -16.79 73.23 -9.99
CA ASP A 385 -17.90 73.91 -9.27
C ASP A 385 -19.21 74.04 -10.08
N ASN A 386 -19.32 73.40 -11.25
CA ASN A 386 -20.51 73.44 -12.09
C ASN A 386 -21.49 72.35 -11.64
N ASP A 387 -22.63 72.79 -11.07
CA ASP A 387 -23.85 72.05 -10.74
C ASP A 387 -23.83 70.56 -11.12
N VAL A 388 -23.44 69.74 -10.15
CA VAL A 388 -23.49 68.26 -10.17
C VAL A 388 -24.93 67.73 -10.28
N ASP A 389 -25.93 68.62 -10.27
CA ASP A 389 -27.37 68.32 -10.26
C ASP A 389 -27.93 67.85 -11.62
N GLU A 390 -27.19 67.96 -12.73
CA GLU A 390 -27.69 67.55 -14.06
C GLU A 390 -27.47 66.06 -14.38
N PHE A 391 -26.53 65.39 -13.69
CA PHE A 391 -26.23 63.98 -13.93
C PHE A 391 -26.98 63.07 -12.94
N THR A 392 -28.07 62.47 -13.41
CA THR A 392 -28.80 61.41 -12.69
C THR A 392 -28.55 60.06 -13.35
N LEU A 393 -28.29 59.03 -12.53
CA LEU A 393 -28.29 57.67 -13.04
C LEU A 393 -29.72 57.32 -13.49
N PRO A 394 -29.89 56.68 -14.66
CA PRO A 394 -31.20 56.20 -15.09
C PRO A 394 -31.86 55.31 -14.02
N ASP A 395 -33.18 55.40 -13.87
CA ASP A 395 -33.96 54.66 -12.83
C ASP A 395 -33.78 53.13 -12.89
N ASN A 396 -33.29 52.58 -13.99
CA ASN A 396 -32.99 51.17 -14.16
C ASN A 396 -31.56 50.77 -13.74
N VAL A 397 -30.75 51.71 -13.25
CA VAL A 397 -29.37 51.47 -12.81
C VAL A 397 -29.33 51.35 -11.30
N HIS A 398 -29.17 50.11 -10.85
CA HIS A 398 -28.99 49.73 -9.46
C HIS A 398 -27.61 49.09 -9.25
N SER A 399 -27.24 48.86 -8.00
CA SER A 399 -26.05 48.08 -7.69
C SER A 399 -26.21 46.65 -8.23
N PHE A 400 -25.14 46.07 -8.82
CA PHE A 400 -25.23 44.80 -9.56
C PHE A 400 -25.88 43.62 -8.79
N LEU A 401 -25.73 43.57 -7.46
CA LEU A 401 -26.18 42.47 -6.60
C LEU A 401 -26.98 42.98 -5.40
N GLU A 402 -27.80 44.01 -5.58
CA GLU A 402 -28.60 44.61 -4.51
C GLU A 402 -29.49 43.60 -3.77
N ASP A 403 -30.06 42.64 -4.52
CA ASP A 403 -30.96 41.62 -3.99
C ASP A 403 -30.25 40.52 -3.16
N VAL A 404 -28.92 40.44 -3.23
CA VAL A 404 -28.14 39.35 -2.62
C VAL A 404 -27.42 39.85 -1.37
N PRO A 405 -27.59 39.18 -0.21
CA PRO A 405 -26.91 39.60 1.01
C PRO A 405 -25.39 39.43 0.89
N LEU A 406 -24.64 40.34 1.53
CA LEU A 406 -23.17 40.34 1.51
C LEU A 406 -22.55 39.03 1.99
N SER A 407 -23.14 38.39 3.01
CA SER A 407 -22.68 37.11 3.53
C SER A 407 -23.86 36.22 3.89
N THR A 408 -23.66 34.90 3.79
CA THR A 408 -24.59 33.87 4.24
C THR A 408 -23.94 33.05 5.35
N ASN A 409 -24.71 32.20 6.02
CA ASN A 409 -24.22 31.33 7.10
C ASN A 409 -23.07 30.40 6.66
N THR A 410 -22.92 30.13 5.37
CA THR A 410 -21.85 29.27 4.83
C THR A 410 -20.63 30.04 4.31
N THR A 411 -20.67 31.38 4.31
CA THR A 411 -19.60 32.20 3.74
C THR A 411 -18.31 32.07 4.54
N ALA A 412 -18.37 32.17 5.88
CA ALA A 412 -17.20 32.04 6.75
C ALA A 412 -16.53 30.66 6.62
N ASP A 413 -17.34 29.59 6.61
CA ASP A 413 -16.88 28.22 6.39
C ASP A 413 -16.22 28.03 5.02
N GLY A 414 -16.80 28.60 3.96
CA GLY A 414 -16.23 28.59 2.62
C GLY A 414 -14.85 29.25 2.56
N ILE A 415 -14.69 30.39 3.25
CA ILE A 415 -13.40 31.10 3.36
C ILE A 415 -12.41 30.26 4.18
N SER A 416 -12.85 29.60 5.26
CA SER A 416 -11.98 28.72 6.04
C SER A 416 -11.51 27.50 5.25
N LEU A 417 -12.37 26.92 4.41
CA LEU A 417 -12.01 25.79 3.54
C LEU A 417 -11.00 26.18 2.46
N TRP A 418 -10.97 27.45 2.04
CA TRP A 418 -9.99 27.94 1.07
C TRP A 418 -8.54 27.76 1.56
N TRP A 419 -8.31 28.07 2.84
CA TRP A 419 -7.01 27.95 3.51
C TRP A 419 -6.76 26.58 4.15
N ALA A 420 -7.71 25.64 4.02
CA ALA A 420 -7.56 24.31 4.59
C ALA A 420 -6.48 23.49 3.87
N PRO A 421 -5.79 22.56 4.58
CA PRO A 421 -4.84 21.66 3.94
C PRO A 421 -5.54 20.71 2.96
N HIS A 422 -4.80 20.24 1.95
CA HIS A 422 -5.26 19.12 1.13
C HIS A 422 -5.56 17.91 2.04
N PRO A 423 -6.75 17.27 1.94
CA PRO A 423 -7.72 17.31 0.83
C PRO A 423 -8.89 18.31 0.95
N PHE A 424 -9.00 19.07 2.04
CA PHE A 424 -10.19 19.85 2.38
C PHE A 424 -10.41 21.10 1.50
N ASN A 425 -9.35 21.62 0.88
CA ASN A 425 -9.41 22.73 -0.06
C ASN A 425 -10.02 22.40 -1.44
N LYS A 426 -10.64 21.24 -1.62
CA LYS A 426 -11.21 20.80 -2.90
C LYS A 426 -12.63 20.27 -2.72
N ARG A 427 -13.55 20.72 -3.58
CA ARG A 427 -14.94 20.23 -3.63
C ARG A 427 -15.11 18.89 -4.33
N SER A 428 -14.16 18.50 -5.19
CA SER A 428 -14.23 17.22 -5.90
C SER A 428 -12.85 16.59 -6.05
N GLY A 429 -12.83 15.27 -6.19
CA GLY A 429 -11.59 14.52 -6.26
C GLY A 429 -11.78 13.08 -6.72
N ARG A 430 -10.66 12.35 -6.72
CA ARG A 430 -10.66 10.90 -6.89
C ARG A 430 -10.59 10.25 -5.52
N THR A 431 -11.25 9.10 -5.37
CA THR A 431 -11.03 8.25 -4.21
C THR A 431 -9.59 7.73 -4.23
N ARG A 432 -9.04 7.52 -3.04
CA ARG A 432 -7.69 6.97 -2.85
C ARG A 432 -7.82 5.62 -2.17
N ARG A 433 -6.77 4.80 -2.23
CA ARG A 433 -6.74 3.59 -1.42
C ARG A 433 -6.52 3.99 0.05
N ALA A 434 -7.16 3.31 0.99
CA ALA A 434 -7.00 3.61 2.42
C ALA A 434 -5.52 3.64 2.87
N GLU A 435 -4.70 2.72 2.33
CA GLU A 435 -3.26 2.67 2.60
C GLU A 435 -2.45 3.85 2.01
N ASP A 436 -2.98 4.54 1.00
CA ASP A 436 -2.29 5.65 0.34
C ASP A 436 -2.48 6.98 1.08
N VAL A 437 -3.40 7.06 2.06
CA VAL A 437 -3.68 8.26 2.86
C VAL A 437 -2.83 8.29 4.13
N PRO A 438 -1.85 9.20 4.26
CA PRO A 438 -0.97 9.23 5.42
C PRO A 438 -1.44 10.21 6.51
N LEU A 439 -2.20 9.71 7.48
CA LEU A 439 -2.80 10.50 8.56
C LEU A 439 -1.80 11.33 9.40
N VAL A 440 -0.59 10.80 9.64
CA VAL A 440 0.40 11.41 10.54
C VAL A 440 1.60 11.99 9.81
N LYS A 441 1.53 12.11 8.47
CA LYS A 441 2.67 12.58 7.67
C LYS A 441 3.05 13.99 8.02
N THR A 442 2.07 14.87 8.15
CA THR A 442 2.26 16.28 8.47
C THR A 442 2.97 16.48 9.81
N TRP A 443 2.62 15.69 10.83
CA TRP A 443 3.18 15.85 12.18
C TRP A 443 4.70 15.74 12.26
N TYR A 444 5.32 14.84 11.48
CA TYR A 444 6.78 14.70 11.48
C TYR A 444 7.47 15.54 10.40
N LEU A 445 6.70 16.16 9.50
CA LEU A 445 7.22 17.17 8.58
C LEU A 445 7.41 18.52 9.26
N GLU A 446 6.73 18.74 10.39
CA GLU A 446 6.94 19.89 11.25
C GLU A 446 8.12 19.68 12.21
N HIS A 447 8.59 20.77 12.81
CA HIS A 447 9.62 20.69 13.84
C HIS A 447 9.06 19.99 15.09
N CYS A 448 9.90 19.16 15.70
CA CYS A 448 9.53 18.50 16.95
C CYS A 448 9.41 19.54 18.09
N PRO A 449 8.32 19.55 18.87
CA PRO A 449 8.17 20.45 20.02
C PRO A 449 9.36 20.38 20.99
N PRO A 450 9.87 21.52 21.49
CA PRO A 450 11.13 21.59 22.25
C PRO A 450 11.10 20.79 23.56
N GLY A 451 9.93 20.67 24.20
CA GLY A 451 9.74 19.93 25.45
C GLY A 451 9.75 18.40 25.32
N HIS A 452 9.80 17.84 24.10
CA HIS A 452 9.79 16.39 23.93
C HIS A 452 11.16 15.75 24.18
N PRO A 453 11.22 14.52 24.72
CA PRO A 453 12.48 13.86 25.05
C PRO A 453 13.26 13.43 23.81
N VAL A 454 14.57 13.20 24.00
CA VAL A 454 15.53 12.82 22.95
C VAL A 454 15.02 11.66 22.08
N LYS A 455 14.40 10.66 22.70
CA LYS A 455 13.83 9.49 22.01
C LYS A 455 12.85 9.88 20.89
N VAL A 456 11.99 10.88 21.15
CA VAL A 456 10.99 11.36 20.19
C VAL A 456 11.65 12.20 19.12
N ARG A 457 12.55 13.11 19.51
CA ARG A 457 13.33 13.94 18.56
C ARG A 457 14.08 13.08 17.53
N VAL A 458 14.71 12.00 17.98
CA VAL A 458 15.38 11.03 17.09
C VAL A 458 14.39 10.31 16.16
N SER A 459 13.19 9.99 16.64
CA SER A 459 12.13 9.37 15.81
C SER A 459 11.63 10.33 14.72
N TYR A 460 11.42 11.61 15.03
CA TYR A 460 11.13 12.64 14.01
C TYR A 460 12.20 12.68 12.92
N GLN A 461 13.47 12.78 13.30
CA GLN A 461 14.60 12.80 12.36
C GLN A 461 14.66 11.53 11.48
N LYS A 462 14.37 10.35 12.04
CA LYS A 462 14.35 9.09 11.29
C LYS A 462 13.18 8.99 10.31
N LEU A 463 12.00 9.49 10.69
CA LEU A 463 10.83 9.55 9.81
C LEU A 463 11.08 10.54 8.67
N LEU A 464 11.63 11.72 8.96
CA LEU A 464 12.10 12.68 7.96
C LEU A 464 13.13 12.06 7.03
N LYS A 465 14.12 11.34 7.56
CA LYS A 465 15.12 10.63 6.75
C LYS A 465 14.46 9.64 5.78
N CYS A 466 13.46 8.89 6.24
CA CYS A 466 12.70 7.98 5.37
C CYS A 466 11.91 8.73 4.29
N TYR A 467 11.29 9.85 4.65
CA TYR A 467 10.55 10.71 3.72
C TYR A 467 11.46 11.25 2.61
N VAL A 468 12.58 11.86 2.99
CA VAL A 468 13.57 12.41 2.04
C VAL A 468 14.16 11.32 1.14
N LEU A 469 14.50 10.15 1.69
CA LEU A 469 15.01 9.03 0.87
C LEU A 469 13.98 8.49 -0.12
N ASN A 470 12.69 8.49 0.24
CA ASN A 470 11.62 8.08 -0.67
C ASN A 470 11.45 9.09 -1.81
N ALA A 471 11.51 10.40 -1.51
CA ALA A 471 11.42 11.46 -2.51
C ALA A 471 12.65 11.48 -3.44
N LEU A 472 13.86 11.36 -2.89
CA LEU A 472 15.11 11.41 -3.65
C LEU A 472 15.28 10.22 -4.61
N LYS A 473 14.88 9.02 -4.17
CA LYS A 473 14.97 7.79 -4.99
C LYS A 473 13.72 7.53 -5.83
N HIS A 474 12.80 8.49 -5.88
CA HIS A 474 11.60 8.38 -6.70
C HIS A 474 11.99 8.40 -8.17
N ARG A 475 11.58 7.36 -8.90
CA ARG A 475 11.62 7.33 -10.36
C ARG A 475 10.18 7.22 -10.87
N PRO A 476 9.81 7.95 -11.93
CA PRO A 476 8.47 7.82 -12.50
C PRO A 476 8.20 6.36 -12.84
N PRO A 477 6.97 5.86 -12.59
CA PRO A 477 6.63 4.48 -12.86
C PRO A 477 6.75 4.20 -14.36
N LYS A 478 7.48 3.14 -14.72
CA LYS A 478 7.60 2.71 -16.12
C LYS A 478 6.24 2.24 -16.63
N ALA A 479 5.87 2.68 -17.83
CA ALA A 479 4.69 2.16 -18.51
C ALA A 479 4.91 0.67 -18.81
N LEU A 480 4.06 -0.19 -18.23
CA LEU A 480 4.09 -1.64 -18.39
C LEU A 480 2.70 -2.14 -18.76
N ASN A 481 2.64 -3.27 -19.46
CA ASN A 481 1.36 -3.92 -19.76
C ASN A 481 0.66 -4.34 -18.46
N LYS A 482 -0.61 -3.95 -18.32
CA LYS A 482 -1.42 -4.23 -17.14
C LYS A 482 -1.73 -5.72 -17.06
N LYS A 483 -1.20 -6.40 -16.03
CA LYS A 483 -1.50 -7.81 -15.74
C LYS A 483 -2.50 -7.89 -14.58
N TYR A 484 -3.72 -8.35 -14.87
CA TYR A 484 -4.78 -8.48 -13.87
C TYR A 484 -4.91 -9.93 -13.40
N LEU A 485 -4.15 -10.30 -12.37
CA LEU A 485 -4.11 -11.67 -11.84
C LEU A 485 -5.51 -12.22 -11.50
N PHE A 486 -6.29 -11.50 -10.72
CA PHE A 486 -7.62 -11.99 -10.28
C PHE A 486 -8.65 -12.06 -11.40
N ARG A 487 -8.56 -11.19 -12.42
CA ARG A 487 -9.41 -11.32 -13.62
C ARG A 487 -9.07 -12.57 -14.41
N GLN A 488 -7.78 -12.89 -14.54
CA GLN A 488 -7.31 -14.12 -15.18
C GLN A 488 -7.75 -15.36 -14.40
N LEU A 489 -7.64 -15.34 -13.06
CA LEU A 489 -8.10 -16.45 -12.22
C LEU A 489 -9.63 -16.61 -12.29
N LYS A 490 -10.41 -15.53 -12.16
CA LYS A 490 -11.89 -15.52 -12.27
C LYS A 490 -12.36 -16.09 -13.61
N ALA A 491 -11.64 -15.81 -14.70
CA ALA A 491 -11.97 -16.35 -16.04
C ALA A 491 -11.83 -17.88 -16.13
N THR A 492 -11.00 -18.51 -15.29
CA THR A 492 -10.85 -19.98 -15.30
C THR A 492 -12.01 -20.68 -14.61
N LYS A 493 -12.33 -21.92 -15.02
CA LYS A 493 -13.37 -22.76 -14.37
C LYS A 493 -13.08 -23.13 -12.91
N PHE A 494 -11.84 -22.97 -12.45
CA PHE A 494 -11.38 -23.41 -11.14
C PHE A 494 -11.66 -22.40 -10.03
N PHE A 495 -12.06 -21.17 -10.37
CA PHE A 495 -12.38 -20.13 -9.39
C PHE A 495 -13.82 -19.68 -9.50
N GLN A 496 -14.42 -19.42 -8.35
CA GLN A 496 -15.76 -18.87 -8.21
C GLN A 496 -15.73 -17.63 -7.30
N THR A 497 -16.76 -16.81 -7.38
CA THR A 497 -16.91 -15.60 -6.56
C THR A 497 -18.09 -15.73 -5.61
N THR A 498 -17.98 -15.13 -4.43
CA THR A 498 -19.03 -15.02 -3.41
C THR A 498 -18.73 -13.76 -2.60
N GLU A 499 -19.67 -13.33 -1.76
CA GLU A 499 -19.42 -12.35 -0.70
C GLU A 499 -19.34 -13.10 0.64
N LEU A 500 -18.41 -12.69 1.50
CA LEU A 500 -18.20 -13.27 2.83
C LEU A 500 -17.85 -12.16 3.82
N ASP A 501 -18.14 -12.38 5.10
CA ASP A 501 -17.56 -11.59 6.18
C ASP A 501 -16.01 -11.70 6.15
N TRP A 502 -15.34 -10.59 6.42
CA TRP A 502 -13.89 -10.51 6.49
C TRP A 502 -13.30 -11.47 7.54
N VAL A 503 -13.96 -11.65 8.69
CA VAL A 503 -13.50 -12.58 9.74
C VAL A 503 -13.57 -14.03 9.23
N GLU A 504 -14.64 -14.39 8.53
CA GLU A 504 -14.76 -15.69 7.88
C GLU A 504 -13.63 -15.90 6.86
N ALA A 505 -13.41 -14.94 5.96
CA ALA A 505 -12.32 -15.01 4.99
C ALA A 505 -10.94 -15.11 5.67
N GLY A 506 -10.73 -14.40 6.79
CA GLY A 506 -9.50 -14.44 7.58
C GLY A 506 -9.23 -15.80 8.22
N LEU A 507 -10.25 -16.41 8.84
CA LEU A 507 -10.18 -17.76 9.40
C LEU A 507 -9.89 -18.80 8.32
N GLN A 508 -10.52 -18.67 7.15
CA GLN A 508 -10.26 -19.53 6.00
C GLN A 508 -8.81 -19.43 5.52
N VAL A 509 -8.26 -18.22 5.36
CA VAL A 509 -6.86 -18.01 4.94
C VAL A 509 -5.89 -18.59 5.98
N CYS A 510 -6.18 -18.46 7.28
CA CYS A 510 -5.36 -19.04 8.34
C CYS A 510 -5.38 -20.59 8.31
N ARG A 511 -6.58 -21.20 8.20
CA ARG A 511 -6.75 -22.65 8.08
C ARG A 511 -6.07 -23.21 6.82
N GLN A 512 -6.25 -22.54 5.67
CA GLN A 512 -5.61 -22.89 4.41
C GLN A 512 -4.07 -22.80 4.52
N GLY A 513 -3.54 -21.71 5.07
CA GLY A 513 -2.10 -21.54 5.28
C GLY A 513 -1.50 -22.61 6.18
N TYR A 514 -2.19 -22.95 7.27
CA TYR A 514 -1.80 -24.04 8.16
C TYR A 514 -1.75 -25.38 7.40
N ASN A 515 -2.85 -25.75 6.73
CA ASN A 515 -2.95 -26.99 5.97
C ASN A 515 -1.88 -27.11 4.88
N MET A 516 -1.58 -26.03 4.15
CA MET A 516 -0.54 -26.04 3.12
C MET A 516 0.86 -26.28 3.69
N LEU A 517 1.20 -25.62 4.80
CA LEU A 517 2.49 -25.81 5.45
C LEU A 517 2.59 -27.20 6.07
N ASN A 518 1.52 -27.68 6.69
CA ASN A 518 1.47 -29.01 7.29
C ASN A 518 1.56 -30.12 6.22
N LEU A 519 0.83 -29.99 5.11
CA LEU A 519 0.95 -30.88 3.95
C LEU A 519 2.38 -30.91 3.40
N LEU A 520 3.11 -29.79 3.42
CA LEU A 520 4.50 -29.76 2.96
C LEU A 520 5.44 -30.51 3.93
N ILE A 521 5.18 -30.46 5.23
CA ILE A 521 5.90 -31.23 6.26
C ILE A 521 5.66 -32.73 6.05
N HIS A 522 4.39 -33.14 5.94
CA HIS A 522 4.02 -34.53 5.71
C HIS A 522 4.51 -35.06 4.37
N ARG A 523 4.44 -34.27 3.30
CA ARG A 523 4.93 -34.68 1.97
C ARG A 523 6.45 -34.91 1.95
N LYS A 524 7.22 -34.25 2.82
CA LYS A 524 8.66 -34.50 3.03
C LYS A 524 8.95 -35.67 3.97
N ASN A 525 7.92 -36.34 4.49
CA ASN A 525 8.01 -37.40 5.49
C ASN A 525 8.80 -36.94 6.72
N LEU A 526 8.34 -35.86 7.35
CA LEU A 526 8.92 -35.23 8.54
C LEU A 526 7.99 -35.38 9.76
N ASN A 527 7.60 -36.62 10.08
CA ASN A 527 6.61 -36.92 11.13
C ASN A 527 7.06 -36.55 12.56
N TYR A 528 8.33 -36.21 12.75
CA TYR A 528 8.93 -35.78 14.00
C TYR A 528 8.92 -34.25 14.19
N LEU A 529 8.29 -33.52 13.27
CA LEU A 529 8.00 -32.10 13.41
C LEU A 529 6.50 -31.89 13.53
N HIS A 530 6.12 -31.05 14.48
CA HIS A 530 4.74 -30.60 14.67
C HIS A 530 4.67 -29.10 14.38
N LEU A 531 3.66 -28.70 13.62
CA LEU A 531 3.29 -27.31 13.40
C LEU A 531 2.05 -27.05 14.26
N ASP A 532 2.19 -26.19 15.27
CA ASP A 532 1.07 -25.78 16.11
C ASP A 532 0.17 -24.76 15.39
N MET A 533 -1.01 -24.49 15.95
CA MET A 533 -2.01 -23.62 15.32
C MET A 533 -1.59 -22.15 15.27
N ASN A 534 -0.66 -21.73 16.14
CA ASN A 534 -0.01 -20.41 16.14
C ASN A 534 1.27 -20.37 15.27
N PHE A 535 1.45 -21.37 14.40
CA PHE A 535 2.53 -21.47 13.42
C PHE A 535 3.94 -21.55 14.03
N SER A 536 4.11 -22.11 15.22
CA SER A 536 5.41 -22.55 15.73
C SER A 536 5.71 -23.96 15.22
N LEU A 537 6.94 -24.15 14.76
CA LEU A 537 7.44 -25.46 14.35
C LEU A 537 8.28 -26.02 15.49
N LYS A 538 7.78 -27.06 16.14
CA LYS A 538 8.40 -27.70 17.31
C LYS A 538 8.81 -29.15 16.93
N PRO A 539 9.98 -29.64 17.37
CA PRO A 539 10.30 -31.06 17.24
C PRO A 539 9.51 -31.86 18.29
N VAL A 540 8.91 -32.98 17.88
CA VAL A 540 8.14 -33.86 18.79
C VAL A 540 9.07 -34.65 19.71
N LYS A 541 10.28 -34.94 19.23
CA LYS A 541 11.33 -35.67 19.95
C LYS A 541 12.68 -35.04 19.67
N THR A 542 13.69 -35.38 20.45
CA THR A 542 15.08 -35.03 20.15
C THR A 542 15.50 -35.64 18.81
N LEU A 543 15.93 -34.80 17.87
CA LEU A 543 16.21 -35.21 16.50
C LEU A 543 17.64 -35.74 16.35
N THR A 544 17.79 -36.86 15.62
CA THR A 544 19.10 -37.34 15.18
C THR A 544 19.75 -36.36 14.21
N THR A 545 21.07 -36.47 14.00
CA THR A 545 21.79 -35.64 13.03
C THR A 545 21.26 -35.77 11.60
N LYS A 546 20.82 -36.98 11.21
CA LYS A 546 20.19 -37.26 9.91
C LYS A 546 18.82 -36.60 9.78
N GLU A 547 17.96 -36.73 10.80
CA GLU A 547 16.65 -36.08 10.84
C GLU A 547 16.81 -34.55 10.81
N ARG A 548 17.72 -33.99 11.62
CA ARG A 548 18.02 -32.54 11.65
C ARG A 548 18.50 -31.99 10.31
N LYS A 549 19.36 -32.73 9.60
CA LYS A 549 19.82 -32.33 8.26
C LYS A 549 18.67 -32.38 7.24
N LYS A 550 17.79 -33.38 7.32
CA LYS A 550 16.64 -33.56 6.41
C LYS A 550 15.53 -32.51 6.65
N SER A 551 15.30 -32.15 7.90
CA SER A 551 14.20 -31.28 8.34
C SER A 551 14.52 -29.79 8.30
N ARG A 552 15.77 -29.42 7.99
CA ARG A 552 16.21 -28.03 7.90
C ARG A 552 15.51 -27.29 6.75
N PHE A 553 14.45 -26.58 7.07
CA PHE A 553 13.77 -25.69 6.15
C PHE A 553 14.57 -24.41 5.89
N GLY A 554 14.37 -23.84 4.70
CA GLY A 554 15.01 -22.57 4.31
C GLY A 554 14.11 -21.37 4.60
N ASN A 555 14.62 -20.18 4.26
CA ASN A 555 13.93 -18.90 4.51
C ASN A 555 12.54 -18.81 3.87
N ALA A 556 12.30 -19.47 2.72
CA ALA A 556 11.00 -19.45 2.05
C ALA A 556 9.86 -19.99 2.93
N PHE A 557 10.09 -21.14 3.57
CA PHE A 557 9.12 -21.78 4.45
C PHE A 557 8.91 -20.95 5.71
N HIS A 558 10.00 -20.61 6.40
CA HIS A 558 9.91 -19.90 7.67
C HIS A 558 9.39 -18.48 7.53
N LEU A 559 9.76 -17.74 6.48
CA LEU A 559 9.23 -16.40 6.27
C LEU A 559 7.72 -16.43 5.94
N CYS A 560 7.26 -17.40 5.15
CA CYS A 560 5.83 -17.61 4.89
C CYS A 560 5.07 -17.95 6.19
N ARG A 561 5.63 -18.88 6.98
CA ARG A 561 5.09 -19.26 8.30
C ARG A 561 4.93 -18.06 9.24
N GLU A 562 5.95 -17.21 9.35
CA GLU A 562 5.87 -16.03 10.23
C GLU A 562 4.90 -14.96 9.71
N ILE A 563 4.70 -14.84 8.40
CA ILE A 563 3.67 -13.95 7.83
C ILE A 563 2.27 -14.48 8.17
N LEU A 564 2.07 -15.79 8.09
CA LEU A 564 0.82 -16.43 8.50
C LEU A 564 0.59 -16.29 10.00
N ARG A 565 1.63 -16.40 10.83
CA ARG A 565 1.55 -16.08 12.26
C ARG A 565 1.07 -14.65 12.52
N LEU A 566 1.67 -13.66 11.85
CA LEU A 566 1.22 -12.26 11.98
C LEU A 566 -0.24 -12.10 11.58
N THR A 567 -0.64 -12.74 10.48
CA THR A 567 -2.02 -12.71 9.98
C THR A 567 -2.97 -13.32 10.98
N LYS A 568 -2.62 -14.49 11.54
CA LYS A 568 -3.42 -15.16 12.55
C LYS A 568 -3.59 -14.32 13.82
N LEU A 569 -2.53 -13.68 14.32
CA LEU A 569 -2.65 -12.76 15.47
C LEU A 569 -3.67 -11.63 15.22
N ILE A 570 -3.71 -11.10 14.01
CA ILE A 570 -4.66 -10.03 13.63
C ILE A 570 -6.07 -10.59 13.54
N VAL A 571 -6.27 -11.70 12.80
CA VAL A 571 -7.58 -12.33 12.62
C VAL A 571 -8.14 -12.78 13.97
N ASP A 572 -7.35 -13.45 14.80
CA ASP A 572 -7.75 -13.91 16.13
C ASP A 572 -8.16 -12.75 17.05
N SER A 573 -7.53 -11.57 16.89
CA SER A 573 -7.95 -10.37 17.63
C SER A 573 -9.36 -9.94 17.24
N HIS A 574 -9.68 -9.94 15.94
CA HIS A 574 -11.04 -9.68 15.46
C HIS A 574 -12.02 -10.79 15.85
N VAL A 575 -11.59 -12.05 15.91
CA VAL A 575 -12.44 -13.16 16.39
C VAL A 575 -12.81 -12.95 17.86
N GLN A 576 -11.85 -12.59 18.72
CA GLN A 576 -12.11 -12.31 20.13
C GLN A 576 -13.08 -11.12 20.33
N TYR A 577 -12.98 -10.10 19.47
CA TYR A 577 -13.95 -9.00 19.42
C TYR A 577 -15.35 -9.49 19.03
N ARG A 578 -15.44 -10.32 17.98
CA ARG A 578 -16.72 -10.84 17.49
C ARG A 578 -17.39 -11.84 18.42
N LEU A 579 -16.62 -12.53 19.26
CA LEU A 579 -17.15 -13.41 20.30
C LEU A 579 -17.64 -12.65 21.55
N GLY A 580 -17.44 -11.34 21.63
CA GLY A 580 -17.85 -10.56 22.81
C GLY A 580 -16.82 -10.55 23.96
N ASN A 581 -15.66 -11.20 23.79
CA ASN A 581 -14.67 -11.34 24.86
C ASN A 581 -13.81 -10.08 25.07
N VAL A 582 -13.70 -9.24 24.04
CA VAL A 582 -12.85 -8.04 23.99
C VAL A 582 -13.66 -6.90 23.39
N ASP A 583 -13.56 -5.70 23.96
CA ASP A 583 -14.26 -4.52 23.44
C ASP A 583 -13.56 -3.89 22.21
N ALA A 584 -14.24 -2.97 21.52
CA ALA A 584 -13.71 -2.32 20.32
C ALA A 584 -12.43 -1.51 20.60
N PHE A 585 -12.33 -0.86 21.76
CA PHE A 585 -11.15 -0.06 22.14
C PHE A 585 -9.91 -0.93 22.43
N GLN A 586 -10.10 -2.08 23.10
CA GLN A 586 -9.06 -3.07 23.35
C GLN A 586 -8.66 -3.78 22.06
N LEU A 587 -9.60 -4.05 21.14
CA LEU A 587 -9.28 -4.51 19.79
C LEU A 587 -8.35 -3.50 19.09
N ALA A 588 -8.72 -2.22 19.08
CA ALA A 588 -7.93 -1.18 18.45
C ALA A 588 -6.52 -1.03 19.09
N ASP A 589 -6.41 -1.02 20.42
CA ASP A 589 -5.11 -1.02 21.13
C ASP A 589 -4.32 -2.31 20.86
N GLY A 590 -5.00 -3.44 20.73
CA GLY A 590 -4.44 -4.73 20.39
C GLY A 590 -3.81 -4.74 19.00
N LEU A 591 -4.54 -4.26 17.99
CA LEU A 591 -4.03 -4.09 16.63
C LEU A 591 -2.85 -3.12 16.59
N GLN A 592 -2.94 -1.99 17.30
CA GLN A 592 -1.81 -1.05 17.42
C GLN A 592 -0.59 -1.73 18.04
N TYR A 593 -0.80 -2.53 19.08
CA TYR A 593 0.26 -3.28 19.73
C TYR A 593 0.90 -4.30 18.78
N ILE A 594 0.10 -5.07 18.03
CA ILE A 594 0.57 -6.03 17.04
C ILE A 594 1.47 -5.34 16.02
N PHE A 595 0.99 -4.30 15.34
CA PHE A 595 1.76 -3.63 14.28
C PHE A 595 3.00 -2.90 14.81
N ALA A 596 2.98 -2.42 16.05
CA ALA A 596 4.14 -1.81 16.68
C ALA A 596 5.19 -2.84 17.17
N HIS A 597 4.79 -4.08 17.47
CA HIS A 597 5.64 -5.10 18.10
C HIS A 597 5.76 -6.41 17.29
N VAL A 598 5.61 -6.36 15.97
CA VAL A 598 5.80 -7.53 15.08
C VAL A 598 7.15 -8.21 15.30
N GLY A 599 8.22 -7.47 15.58
CA GLY A 599 9.54 -8.05 15.87
C GLY A 599 9.63 -8.85 17.19
N GLN A 600 8.68 -8.66 18.10
CA GLN A 600 8.59 -9.39 19.37
C GLN A 600 7.58 -10.54 19.28
N LEU A 601 6.42 -10.29 18.67
CA LEU A 601 5.35 -11.29 18.51
C LEU A 601 5.65 -12.33 17.44
N THR A 602 6.51 -11.99 16.48
CA THR A 602 6.97 -12.88 15.41
C THR A 602 8.49 -12.98 15.37
N GLY A 603 9.00 -13.94 14.61
CA GLY A 603 10.41 -14.14 14.32
C GLY A 603 10.86 -13.72 12.92
N MET A 604 10.05 -12.93 12.18
CA MET A 604 10.29 -12.61 10.76
C MET A 604 11.70 -12.08 10.46
N TYR A 605 12.26 -11.27 11.36
CA TYR A 605 13.58 -10.65 11.21
C TYR A 605 14.72 -11.67 11.13
N ARG A 606 14.54 -12.87 11.68
CA ARG A 606 15.55 -13.96 11.64
C ARG A 606 15.70 -14.52 10.22
N TYR A 607 14.61 -14.58 9.46
CA TYR A 607 14.57 -15.15 8.12
C TYR A 607 14.71 -14.09 7.01
N LYS A 608 14.51 -12.82 7.35
CA LYS A 608 14.82 -11.66 6.49
C LYS A 608 15.16 -10.41 7.32
N TYR A 609 16.45 -10.20 7.58
CA TYR A 609 16.89 -9.11 8.47
C TYR A 609 16.60 -7.69 7.96
N ARG A 610 16.47 -7.49 6.64
CA ARG A 610 16.12 -6.17 6.06
C ARG A 610 14.78 -5.61 6.59
N LEU A 611 13.92 -6.48 7.12
CA LEU A 611 12.67 -6.16 7.82
C LEU A 611 12.87 -5.25 9.05
N MET A 612 14.09 -5.20 9.61
CA MET A 612 14.43 -4.26 10.68
C MET A 612 14.18 -2.80 10.29
N ARG A 613 14.16 -2.48 8.98
CA ARG A 613 13.72 -1.16 8.49
C ARG A 613 12.27 -0.86 8.92
N GLN A 614 11.35 -1.80 8.72
CA GLN A 614 9.94 -1.65 9.10
C GLN A 614 9.76 -1.63 10.62
N ILE A 615 10.41 -2.55 11.35
CA ILE A 615 10.32 -2.60 12.82
C ILE A 615 10.79 -1.29 13.45
N ARG A 616 11.87 -0.68 12.94
CA ARG A 616 12.32 0.63 13.43
C ARG A 616 11.31 1.73 13.10
N MET A 617 10.79 1.75 11.87
CA MET A 617 9.81 2.73 11.43
C MET A 617 8.52 2.67 12.26
N THR A 618 8.00 1.48 12.59
CA THR A 618 6.79 1.36 13.44
C THR A 618 7.07 1.77 14.88
N LYS A 619 8.28 1.54 15.41
CA LYS A 619 8.70 2.09 16.71
C LYS A 619 8.76 3.62 16.68
N ASP A 620 9.29 4.21 15.61
CA ASP A 620 9.36 5.67 15.46
C ASP A 620 7.95 6.29 15.35
N LEU A 621 7.04 5.66 14.59
CA LEU A 621 5.62 6.04 14.53
C LEU A 621 4.94 5.90 15.90
N LYS A 622 5.23 4.84 16.66
CA LYS A 622 4.72 4.67 18.02
C LYS A 622 5.13 5.85 18.91
N HIS A 623 6.38 6.29 18.85
CA HIS A 623 6.85 7.44 19.63
C HIS A 623 6.14 8.74 19.22
N LEU A 624 6.03 8.99 17.91
CA LEU A 624 5.31 10.15 17.37
C LEU A 624 3.86 10.19 17.87
N ILE A 625 3.12 9.10 17.69
CA ILE A 625 1.70 9.00 18.05
C ILE A 625 1.53 9.13 19.57
N TYR A 626 2.30 8.40 20.38
CA TYR A 626 2.07 8.32 21.82
C TYR A 626 2.35 9.64 22.54
N TYR A 627 3.30 10.44 22.06
CA TYR A 627 3.62 11.73 22.67
C TYR A 627 2.65 12.83 22.27
N ARG A 628 1.89 12.67 21.18
CA ARG A 628 0.76 13.55 20.84
C ARG A 628 -0.54 13.08 21.50
N PHE A 629 -0.74 11.76 21.61
CA PHE A 629 -1.94 11.13 22.18
C PHE A 629 -2.04 11.25 23.70
N ASN A 630 -0.94 10.94 24.41
CA ASN A 630 -0.87 10.97 25.89
C ASN A 630 -0.44 12.36 26.38
N THR A 631 -1.24 13.37 26.06
CA THR A 631 -1.03 14.77 26.42
C THR A 631 -2.21 15.30 27.24
N GLY A 632 -1.92 16.26 28.13
CA GLY A 632 -2.91 16.82 29.06
C GLY A 632 -3.36 15.81 30.10
N VAL A 633 -4.67 15.61 30.19
CA VAL A 633 -5.32 14.69 31.15
C VAL A 633 -5.09 13.20 30.85
N VAL A 634 -4.64 12.85 29.65
CA VAL A 634 -4.43 11.45 29.25
C VAL A 634 -3.03 10.97 29.67
N GLY A 635 -3.00 10.07 30.65
CA GLY A 635 -1.75 9.53 31.20
C GLY A 635 -1.02 8.49 30.33
N LYS A 636 0.15 8.05 30.84
CA LYS A 636 0.91 6.93 30.25
C LYS A 636 0.22 5.60 30.58
N GLY A 637 0.07 4.73 29.59
CA GLY A 637 -0.55 3.42 29.76
C GLY A 637 -1.00 2.81 28.43
N PRO A 638 -1.53 1.57 28.44
CA PRO A 638 -2.27 1.01 27.31
C PRO A 638 -3.55 1.82 27.02
N GLY A 639 -4.19 1.60 25.87
CA GLY A 639 -5.40 2.32 25.45
C GLY A 639 -5.19 3.28 24.28
N CYS A 640 -4.14 3.09 23.47
CA CYS A 640 -3.92 3.88 22.25
C CYS A 640 -4.21 3.00 21.04
N GLY A 641 -5.41 3.10 20.47
CA GLY A 641 -5.87 2.27 19.34
C GLY A 641 -5.55 2.78 17.94
N PHE A 642 -4.68 3.78 17.79
CA PHE A 642 -4.43 4.45 16.51
C PHE A 642 -3.48 3.66 15.58
N TRP A 643 -3.97 2.56 15.00
CA TRP A 643 -3.16 1.55 14.30
C TRP A 643 -2.88 1.82 12.81
N ALA A 644 -3.62 2.72 12.16
CA ALA A 644 -3.51 2.99 10.73
C ALA A 644 -2.07 3.23 10.23
N PRO A 645 -1.22 4.04 10.90
CA PRO A 645 0.16 4.25 10.44
C PRO A 645 1.02 2.98 10.47
N GLY A 646 0.88 2.15 11.51
CA GLY A 646 1.60 0.88 11.66
C GLY A 646 1.17 -0.14 10.61
N TRP A 647 -0.14 -0.29 10.42
CA TRP A 647 -0.76 -1.14 9.41
C TRP A 647 -0.23 -0.85 7.99
N ARG A 648 -0.16 0.43 7.60
CA ARG A 648 0.37 0.87 6.29
C ARG A 648 1.82 0.43 6.05
N VAL A 649 2.68 0.50 7.08
CA VAL A 649 4.08 0.07 6.96
C VAL A 649 4.17 -1.41 6.62
N TRP A 650 3.31 -2.24 7.21
CA TRP A 650 3.27 -3.67 6.97
C TRP A 650 2.64 -4.05 5.63
N LEU A 651 1.62 -3.31 5.16
CA LEU A 651 1.09 -3.48 3.81
C LEU A 651 2.12 -3.14 2.73
N PHE A 652 2.85 -2.03 2.87
CA PHE A 652 3.93 -1.69 1.93
C PHE A 652 5.11 -2.67 2.00
N PHE A 653 5.34 -3.30 3.15
CA PHE A 653 6.24 -4.46 3.22
C PHE A 653 5.70 -5.64 2.42
N MET A 654 4.42 -5.98 2.59
CA MET A 654 3.78 -7.07 1.85
C MET A 654 3.84 -6.83 0.33
N ARG A 655 3.55 -5.61 -0.14
CA ARG A 655 3.69 -5.23 -1.56
C ARG A 655 5.06 -5.57 -2.15
N GLY A 656 6.13 -5.37 -1.38
CA GLY A 656 7.50 -5.69 -1.81
C GLY A 656 7.91 -7.14 -1.60
N ILE A 657 7.35 -7.84 -0.61
CA ILE A 657 7.73 -9.21 -0.27
C ILE A 657 7.03 -10.26 -1.13
N VAL A 658 5.81 -9.96 -1.57
CA VAL A 658 4.97 -10.86 -2.35
C VAL A 658 5.70 -11.44 -3.57
N PRO A 659 6.23 -10.65 -4.53
CA PRO A 659 6.91 -11.22 -5.69
C PRO A 659 8.18 -12.02 -5.32
N LEU A 660 8.85 -11.66 -4.22
CA LEU A 660 10.02 -12.40 -3.72
C LEU A 660 9.61 -13.79 -3.20
N LEU A 661 8.56 -13.84 -2.38
CA LEU A 661 8.06 -15.08 -1.80
C LEU A 661 7.37 -15.97 -2.84
N GLU A 662 6.64 -15.41 -3.79
CA GLU A 662 6.08 -16.20 -4.90
C GLU A 662 7.17 -16.94 -5.67
N ARG A 663 8.28 -16.26 -5.96
CA ARG A 663 9.44 -16.89 -6.61
C ARG A 663 10.08 -17.95 -5.72
N TRP A 664 10.28 -17.66 -4.43
CA TRP A 664 10.91 -18.59 -3.49
C TRP A 664 10.07 -19.84 -3.22
N LEU A 665 8.76 -19.67 -3.02
CA LEU A 665 7.81 -20.75 -2.82
C LEU A 665 7.59 -21.52 -4.13
N GLY A 666 7.50 -20.83 -5.27
CA GLY A 666 7.48 -21.45 -6.59
C GLY A 666 8.68 -22.38 -6.82
N ASN A 667 9.90 -21.89 -6.58
CA ASN A 667 11.11 -22.70 -6.68
C ASN A 667 11.16 -23.84 -5.65
N LEU A 668 10.62 -23.63 -4.45
CA LEU A 668 10.53 -24.65 -3.41
C LEU A 668 9.60 -25.79 -3.85
N LEU A 669 8.44 -25.46 -4.41
CA LEU A 669 7.43 -26.41 -4.89
C LEU A 669 7.91 -27.12 -6.15
N ALA A 670 8.43 -26.40 -7.15
CA ALA A 670 8.99 -26.99 -8.37
C ALA A 670 10.07 -28.02 -8.03
N ARG A 671 11.06 -27.64 -7.21
CA ARG A 671 12.10 -28.56 -6.73
C ARG A 671 11.55 -29.77 -5.97
N HIS A 672 10.39 -29.64 -5.33
CA HIS A 672 9.79 -30.71 -4.56
C HIS A 672 8.99 -31.69 -5.44
N PHE A 673 8.33 -31.20 -6.48
CA PHE A 673 7.56 -32.02 -7.42
C PHE A 673 8.41 -32.58 -8.57
N GLU A 674 9.33 -31.79 -9.11
CA GLU A 674 10.17 -32.13 -10.26
C GLU A 674 11.55 -32.69 -9.83
N GLY A 675 11.94 -32.46 -8.57
CA GLY A 675 13.24 -32.86 -8.04
C GLY A 675 14.34 -31.80 -8.24
N ARG A 676 15.58 -32.15 -7.85
CA ARG A 676 16.75 -31.27 -8.06
C ARG A 676 17.53 -31.74 -9.29
N HIS A 677 17.79 -30.84 -10.22
CA HIS A 677 18.76 -31.08 -11.29
C HIS A 677 20.19 -31.05 -10.73
N SER A 678 20.92 -32.17 -10.83
CA SER A 678 22.25 -32.34 -10.23
C SER A 678 23.37 -31.63 -11.01
N LYS A 679 23.26 -31.52 -12.35
CA LYS A 679 24.25 -30.90 -13.25
C LYS A 679 23.67 -29.82 -14.18
N GLY A 680 22.45 -29.34 -13.93
CA GLY A 680 21.75 -28.43 -14.86
C GLY A 680 22.27 -26.99 -14.88
N ILE A 681 23.02 -26.55 -13.86
CA ILE A 681 23.55 -25.18 -13.77
C ILE A 681 25.04 -25.27 -13.45
N ALA A 682 25.87 -24.67 -14.32
CA ALA A 682 27.30 -24.52 -14.09
C ALA A 682 27.52 -23.71 -12.79
N LYS A 683 28.35 -24.23 -11.89
CA LYS A 683 28.62 -23.55 -10.62
C LYS A 683 29.59 -22.39 -10.87
N THR A 684 29.21 -21.18 -10.49
CA THR A 684 30.07 -20.00 -10.57
C THR A 684 31.32 -20.16 -9.69
N VAL A 685 32.47 -19.68 -10.18
CA VAL A 685 33.72 -19.62 -9.41
C VAL A 685 33.60 -18.52 -8.36
N THR A 686 33.30 -18.92 -7.13
CA THR A 686 33.33 -18.04 -5.96
C THR A 686 34.72 -18.05 -5.32
N LYS A 687 35.01 -17.10 -4.41
CA LYS A 687 36.30 -16.97 -3.71
C LYS A 687 36.94 -18.31 -3.28
N GLN A 688 36.16 -19.24 -2.72
CA GLN A 688 36.63 -20.57 -2.26
C GLN A 688 37.22 -21.48 -3.36
N ARG A 689 36.94 -21.21 -4.63
CA ARG A 689 37.34 -22.05 -5.77
C ARG A 689 38.25 -21.35 -6.75
N VAL A 690 38.66 -20.11 -6.46
CA VAL A 690 39.49 -19.32 -7.38
C VAL A 690 40.79 -20.06 -7.67
N GLU A 691 41.48 -20.52 -6.63
CA GLU A 691 42.75 -21.25 -6.76
C GLU A 691 42.57 -22.61 -7.44
N SER A 692 41.59 -23.41 -7.01
CA SER A 692 41.36 -24.73 -7.61
C SER A 692 40.90 -24.64 -9.08
N HIS A 693 40.16 -23.58 -9.43
CA HIS A 693 39.76 -23.33 -10.81
C HIS A 693 40.94 -22.83 -11.64
N TYR A 694 41.79 -21.98 -11.07
CA TYR A 694 43.02 -21.54 -11.72
C TYR A 694 43.95 -22.71 -12.05
N ASP A 695 44.19 -23.63 -11.11
CA ASP A 695 44.99 -24.84 -11.37
C ASP A 695 44.32 -25.76 -12.41
N LEU A 696 42.98 -25.87 -12.38
CA LEU A 696 42.24 -26.63 -13.39
C LEU A 696 42.40 -26.03 -14.80
N GLU A 697 42.28 -24.71 -14.94
CA GLU A 697 42.44 -24.00 -16.20
C GLU A 697 43.90 -24.01 -16.68
N LEU A 698 44.86 -23.81 -15.78
CA LEU A 698 46.29 -23.87 -16.09
C LEU A 698 46.69 -25.26 -16.62
N ARG A 699 46.25 -26.33 -15.96
CA ARG A 699 46.50 -27.70 -16.42
C ARG A 699 45.83 -27.99 -17.75
N ALA A 700 44.63 -27.49 -17.97
CA ALA A 700 43.93 -27.64 -19.24
C ALA A 700 44.65 -26.88 -20.37
N ALA A 701 45.08 -25.64 -20.14
CA ALA A 701 45.83 -24.84 -21.11
C ALA A 701 47.14 -25.53 -21.50
N VAL A 702 47.93 -25.95 -20.51
CA VAL A 702 49.20 -26.65 -20.77
C VAL A 702 48.97 -28.00 -21.47
N MET A 703 47.88 -28.71 -21.14
CA MET A 703 47.54 -29.95 -21.83
C MET A 703 47.20 -29.70 -23.31
N HIS A 704 46.50 -28.62 -23.64
CA HIS A 704 46.25 -28.22 -25.03
C HIS A 704 47.57 -27.93 -25.77
N ASP A 705 48.44 -27.11 -25.19
CA ASP A 705 49.73 -26.76 -25.80
C ASP A 705 50.61 -28.01 -26.04
N ILE A 706 50.65 -28.95 -25.09
CA ILE A 706 51.42 -30.20 -25.22
C ILE A 706 50.88 -31.07 -26.37
N LEU A 707 49.55 -31.16 -26.52
CA LEU A 707 48.95 -31.98 -27.58
C LEU A 707 49.22 -31.41 -28.98
N ASP A 708 49.33 -30.08 -29.09
CA ASP A 708 49.65 -29.39 -30.34
C ASP A 708 51.14 -29.48 -30.69
N MET A 709 52.04 -29.43 -29.69
CA MET A 709 53.49 -29.54 -29.91
C MET A 709 53.96 -30.96 -30.26
N MET A 710 53.19 -32.00 -29.93
CA MET A 710 53.62 -33.40 -30.11
C MET A 710 53.36 -33.89 -31.55
N PRO A 711 54.36 -34.50 -32.22
CA PRO A 711 54.19 -35.03 -33.58
C PRO A 711 53.18 -36.20 -33.62
N GLU A 712 52.59 -36.42 -34.80
CA GLU A 712 51.60 -37.46 -35.05
C GLU A 712 52.23 -38.85 -34.85
N GLY A 713 51.99 -39.44 -33.67
CA GLY A 713 52.56 -40.73 -33.26
C GLY A 713 52.85 -40.85 -31.76
N ILE A 714 52.96 -39.72 -31.02
CA ILE A 714 53.37 -39.71 -29.59
C ILE A 714 52.26 -39.22 -28.63
N LYS A 715 51.09 -38.83 -29.14
CA LYS A 715 50.10 -38.00 -28.43
C LYS A 715 49.44 -38.62 -27.18
N ALA A 716 49.34 -39.95 -27.05
CA ALA A 716 48.43 -40.55 -26.06
C ALA A 716 49.02 -40.81 -24.65
N ASN A 717 50.34 -41.05 -24.50
CA ASN A 717 50.86 -41.70 -23.28
C ASN A 717 51.76 -40.83 -22.38
N LYS A 718 52.20 -39.63 -22.81
CA LYS A 718 53.17 -38.80 -22.05
C LYS A 718 52.59 -37.55 -21.37
N SER A 719 51.35 -37.17 -21.66
CA SER A 719 50.72 -35.93 -21.15
C SER A 719 50.63 -35.90 -19.62
N LYS A 720 50.30 -37.02 -18.98
CA LYS A 720 50.21 -37.12 -17.51
C LYS A 720 51.56 -36.91 -16.81
N THR A 721 52.64 -37.47 -17.36
CA THR A 721 54.00 -37.32 -16.83
C THR A 721 54.48 -35.87 -16.95
N ILE A 722 54.16 -35.19 -18.06
CA ILE A 722 54.51 -33.77 -18.23
C ILE A 722 53.77 -32.89 -17.23
N LEU A 723 52.48 -33.15 -16.97
CA LEU A 723 51.73 -32.42 -15.93
C LEU A 723 52.27 -32.67 -14.51
N GLN A 724 52.81 -33.86 -14.25
CA GLN A 724 53.53 -34.14 -12.99
C GLN A 724 54.80 -33.30 -12.89
N HIS A 725 55.59 -33.20 -13.96
CA HIS A 725 56.77 -32.33 -14.01
C HIS A 725 56.40 -30.85 -13.87
N LEU A 726 55.31 -30.38 -14.48
CA LEU A 726 54.82 -29.01 -14.29
C LEU A 726 54.45 -28.74 -12.82
N SER A 727 53.79 -29.71 -12.16
CA SER A 727 53.45 -29.61 -10.75
C SER A 727 54.68 -29.72 -9.81
N GLU A 728 55.78 -30.30 -10.29
CA GLU A 728 57.08 -30.29 -9.59
C GLU A 728 57.81 -28.97 -9.81
N ALA A 729 57.82 -28.44 -11.04
CA ALA A 729 58.49 -27.18 -11.37
C ALA A 729 57.84 -25.96 -10.69
N TRP A 730 56.56 -26.04 -10.35
CA TRP A 730 55.87 -25.01 -9.55
C TRP A 730 56.17 -25.11 -8.04
N ARG A 731 56.50 -26.30 -7.53
CA ARG A 731 56.90 -26.49 -6.13
C ARG A 731 58.31 -26.00 -5.90
#